data_AF-A0A126R326-F1
#
_entry.id   AF-A0A126R326-F1
#
_cell.length_a   1.000
_cell.length_b   1.000
_cell.length_c   1.000
_cell.angle_alpha   90.00
_cell.angle_beta   90.00
_cell.angle_gamma   90.00
#
_symmetry.space_group_name_H-M   'P 1'
#
loop_
_entity.id
_entity.type
_entity.pdbx_description
1 polymer ?
#
loop_
_entity_poly.entity_id
_entity_poly.type
_entity_poly.pdbx_seq_one_letter_code
_entity_poly.pdbx_strand_id
1 'polypeptide(L)'
;MRVLAIRGRNLASLNGDFEVDFEAEPLSDAGIFAITGPTGAGKSTLLDAMCLALFDSVPRLGAAPARAKFETAQGDELSAGDPRAILRHGSGEGYAELDFVGRDGERYRARWTVQRARQKTDGRMQATRHNLTRLADGEILGGTKTETLAEIHRLVGLSAEQFRRAVLLAQGDFEAFIKADDNERAQLLERLTGSHIYASLGRAAHEKATTLRAQQQAILDRIEAQNGLDDETRRIAEEQQSAAKDVADRTASALGELSKAVRWETDRIALANKVTECELAASIANAAREEAAPRHEALRLSKAAYALAGDWTAVQEAATQAQKAQQTVVLRQSALEQASERVTQTATEENQAIANVQVETERVAAQSPEIEEARTLDRKLSETSVSLDGIAGVRAARAQALSECKEVEKAAGGSLTEAIETRDVHASWLTANAGLATLAAQQQELAAELVEIAAVDIKLSQLSESAKEAEASKIEANATWEAAKAAEEGTAAAAIWARNILDEAKASAPSDAAFSALIEKRDRLGGLSPLLVDWKHQEAQVQTSRDLLVRLRSNLDDAKAERKDLVVRHSQVSSSLPILRAQLQEARRAGELAETASGEAAMQLRATLEDGQACPVCGATEHALSAIDSLLGLQLREQRERIAELDASLSSKTAEEAALTAGIQATDQSILRLDHDIESQTAALAAASNNAQSAFAVLSEKCSSVDLDPAGPDFEATLQSELAALDKQRASMTEARTAVTIAQVAYSATIWVRGQRLSG
;
A
#
# COMPACT_ATOMS: atom_id res chain seq x y z
N MET A 1 60.85 -19.27 77.26
CA MET A 1 62.00 -20.18 77.18
C MET A 1 62.71 -20.16 78.52
N ARG A 2 63.05 -21.33 79.08
CA ARG A 2 63.74 -21.47 80.38
C ARG A 2 64.83 -22.53 80.28
N VAL A 3 66.03 -22.23 80.76
CA VAL A 3 67.15 -23.19 80.78
C VAL A 3 67.04 -24.12 81.99
N LEU A 4 67.26 -25.41 81.79
CA LEU A 4 67.13 -26.46 82.81
C LEU A 4 68.50 -27.02 83.22
N ALA A 5 69.37 -27.35 82.26
CA ALA A 5 70.72 -27.84 82.53
C ALA A 5 71.67 -27.52 81.38
N ILE A 6 72.95 -27.30 81.69
CA ILE A 6 74.04 -27.13 80.71
C ILE A 6 75.03 -28.27 80.92
N ARG A 7 75.33 -29.01 79.87
CA ARG A 7 76.36 -30.06 79.90
C ARG A 7 77.35 -29.87 78.76
N GLY A 8 78.54 -30.41 78.91
CA GLY A 8 79.49 -30.43 77.82
C GLY A 8 80.75 -31.20 78.14
N ARG A 9 81.60 -31.33 77.12
CA ARG A 9 82.87 -32.04 77.23
C ARG A 9 83.94 -31.37 76.39
N ASN A 10 85.13 -31.23 76.96
CA ASN A 10 86.34 -30.78 76.26
C ASN A 10 86.17 -29.45 75.47
N LEU A 11 85.50 -28.47 76.07
CA LEU A 11 85.31 -27.14 75.46
C LEU A 11 86.30 -26.15 76.09
N ALA A 12 87.14 -25.53 75.26
CA ALA A 12 88.12 -24.52 75.62
C ALA A 12 88.91 -24.85 76.91
N SER A 13 88.64 -24.15 78.02
CA SER A 13 89.32 -24.34 79.30
C SER A 13 88.73 -25.44 80.18
N LEU A 14 87.53 -25.95 79.87
CA LEU A 14 86.88 -27.04 80.62
C LEU A 14 87.32 -28.40 80.05
N ASN A 15 88.05 -29.16 80.88
CA ASN A 15 88.55 -30.49 80.53
C ASN A 15 87.62 -31.59 81.05
N GLY A 16 87.35 -32.61 80.23
CA GLY A 16 86.45 -33.69 80.59
C GLY A 16 84.99 -33.24 80.57
N ASP A 17 84.12 -34.08 81.15
CA ASP A 17 82.69 -33.83 81.25
C ASP A 17 82.40 -32.79 82.34
N PHE A 18 81.54 -31.83 82.03
CA PHE A 18 81.01 -30.87 82.98
C PHE A 18 79.48 -30.80 82.86
N GLU A 19 78.83 -30.58 83.99
CA GLU A 19 77.38 -30.45 84.11
C GLU A 19 77.04 -29.38 85.15
N VAL A 20 76.10 -28.52 84.79
CA VAL A 20 75.42 -27.59 85.69
C VAL A 20 73.94 -27.83 85.53
N ASP A 21 73.35 -28.50 86.52
CA ASP A 21 71.91 -28.74 86.59
C ASP A 21 71.26 -27.64 87.43
N PHE A 22 70.38 -26.84 86.83
CA PHE A 22 69.66 -25.78 87.52
C PHE A 22 68.39 -26.28 88.23
N GLU A 23 67.96 -27.51 87.98
CA GLU A 23 66.84 -28.14 88.69
C GLU A 23 67.30 -28.86 89.97
N ALA A 24 68.61 -28.99 90.22
CA ALA A 24 69.17 -29.60 91.42
C ALA A 24 69.45 -28.58 92.54
N GLU A 25 69.27 -28.99 93.80
CA GLU A 25 69.74 -28.19 94.96
C GLU A 25 71.27 -28.07 94.95
N PRO A 26 71.84 -26.89 95.26
CA PRO A 26 71.20 -25.69 95.83
C PRO A 26 70.70 -24.66 94.80
N LEU A 27 70.72 -24.95 93.49
CA LEU A 27 70.41 -23.97 92.44
C LEU A 27 68.91 -23.80 92.17
N SER A 28 68.12 -24.85 92.40
CA SER A 28 66.66 -24.84 92.20
C SER A 28 65.93 -23.74 92.97
N ASP A 29 66.42 -23.41 94.17
CA ASP A 29 65.72 -22.55 95.14
C ASP A 29 66.27 -21.11 95.19
N ALA A 30 67.40 -20.84 94.53
CA ALA A 30 68.13 -19.59 94.68
C ALA A 30 67.57 -18.42 93.83
N GLY A 31 66.94 -18.71 92.68
CA GLY A 31 66.40 -17.72 91.72
C GLY A 31 67.45 -16.83 91.01
N ILE A 32 68.53 -16.46 91.71
CA ILE A 32 69.71 -15.75 91.20
C ILE A 32 70.95 -16.47 91.74
N PHE A 33 71.92 -16.74 90.87
CA PHE A 33 73.19 -17.35 91.23
C PHE A 33 74.36 -16.64 90.55
N ALA A 34 75.56 -16.78 91.12
CA ALA A 34 76.78 -16.19 90.58
C ALA A 34 77.79 -17.28 90.24
N ILE A 35 78.34 -17.24 89.02
CA ILE A 35 79.45 -18.10 88.59
C ILE A 35 80.75 -17.32 88.84
N THR A 36 81.50 -17.69 89.88
CA THR A 36 82.74 -17.00 90.28
C THR A 36 83.98 -17.85 89.99
N GLY A 37 85.15 -17.21 89.88
CA GLY A 37 86.42 -17.87 89.61
C GLY A 37 87.43 -16.93 88.95
N PRO A 38 88.73 -17.28 88.90
CA PRO A 38 89.74 -16.44 88.27
C PRO A 38 89.50 -16.25 86.76
N THR A 39 90.11 -15.22 86.17
CA THR A 39 90.10 -15.02 84.71
C THR A 39 90.70 -16.25 84.03
N GLY A 40 90.03 -16.80 83.01
CA GLY A 40 90.44 -18.04 82.34
C GLY A 40 89.90 -19.35 82.95
N ALA A 41 89.19 -19.31 84.09
CA ALA A 41 88.60 -20.50 84.73
C ALA A 41 87.48 -21.20 83.93
N GLY A 42 87.03 -20.62 82.80
CA GLY A 42 85.99 -21.21 81.95
C GLY A 42 84.57 -20.70 82.15
N LYS A 43 84.37 -19.63 82.94
CA LYS A 43 83.05 -19.00 83.13
C LYS A 43 82.32 -18.68 81.82
N SER A 44 83.02 -18.01 80.90
CA SER A 44 82.46 -17.68 79.57
C SER A 44 82.25 -18.92 78.71
N THR A 45 83.07 -19.97 78.89
CA THR A 45 82.95 -21.23 78.16
C THR A 45 81.63 -21.95 78.48
N LEU A 46 81.12 -21.84 79.70
CA LEU A 46 79.80 -22.36 80.06
C LEU A 46 78.68 -21.67 79.26
N LEU A 47 78.77 -20.35 79.11
CA LEU A 47 77.81 -19.56 78.32
C LEU A 47 77.94 -19.84 76.82
N ASP A 48 79.18 -20.03 76.34
CA ASP A 48 79.44 -20.42 74.96
C ASP A 48 78.85 -21.81 74.64
N ALA A 49 78.85 -22.74 75.60
CA ALA A 49 78.22 -24.06 75.44
C ALA A 49 76.71 -23.95 75.17
N MET A 50 76.02 -23.02 75.83
CA MET A 50 74.59 -22.76 75.56
C MET A 50 74.37 -22.27 74.13
N CYS A 51 75.14 -21.29 73.67
CA CYS A 51 75.03 -20.73 72.33
C CYS A 51 75.42 -21.75 71.24
N LEU A 52 76.38 -22.61 71.52
CA LEU A 52 76.77 -23.71 70.64
C LEU A 52 75.62 -24.71 70.46
N ALA A 53 75.02 -25.14 71.57
CA ALA A 53 73.91 -26.07 71.57
C ALA A 53 72.71 -25.54 70.78
N LEU A 54 72.37 -24.25 70.95
CA LEU A 54 71.19 -23.66 70.32
C LEU A 54 71.41 -23.15 68.89
N PHE A 55 72.58 -22.58 68.58
CA PHE A 55 72.76 -21.77 67.37
C PHE A 55 74.00 -22.14 66.55
N ASP A 56 74.77 -23.16 66.92
CA ASP A 56 76.05 -23.50 66.28
C ASP A 56 77.02 -22.30 66.25
N SER A 57 76.98 -21.44 67.27
CA SER A 57 77.79 -20.22 67.29
C SER A 57 78.41 -19.98 68.65
N VAL A 58 79.58 -19.34 68.64
CA VAL A 58 80.32 -18.95 69.83
C VAL A 58 80.41 -17.43 69.85
N PRO A 59 79.73 -16.74 70.79
CA PRO A 59 79.68 -15.28 70.86
C PRO A 59 81.04 -14.59 70.71
N ARG A 60 82.05 -15.09 71.44
CA ARG A 60 83.41 -14.51 71.44
C ARG A 60 84.20 -14.70 70.14
N LEU A 61 83.80 -15.64 69.28
CA LEU A 61 84.43 -15.87 67.97
C LEU A 61 83.78 -15.06 66.84
N GLY A 62 82.56 -14.54 67.07
CA GLY A 62 81.80 -13.78 66.07
C GLY A 62 82.35 -12.37 65.74
N ALA A 63 83.24 -11.82 66.57
CA ALA A 63 83.82 -10.49 66.37
C ALA A 63 85.11 -10.49 65.50
N ALA A 64 85.60 -11.67 65.09
CA ALA A 64 86.80 -11.77 64.27
C ALA A 64 86.48 -11.57 62.78
N PRO A 65 87.33 -10.87 61.99
CA PRO A 65 87.07 -10.63 60.59
C PRO A 65 86.95 -11.95 59.83
N ALA A 66 85.86 -12.13 59.06
CA ALA A 66 85.50 -13.37 58.36
C ALA A 66 86.58 -13.96 57.41
N ARG A 67 87.64 -13.19 57.12
CA ARG A 67 88.77 -13.58 56.26
C ARG A 67 90.03 -14.05 57.01
N ALA A 68 90.09 -13.93 58.34
CA ALA A 68 91.20 -14.45 59.11
C ALA A 68 91.06 -15.97 59.25
N LYS A 69 92.00 -16.71 58.66
CA LYS A 69 92.13 -18.16 58.83
C LYS A 69 93.37 -18.45 59.66
N PHE A 70 93.30 -19.47 60.48
CA PHE A 70 94.44 -19.95 61.24
C PHE A 70 94.54 -21.47 61.11
N GLU A 71 95.78 -21.96 61.03
CA GLU A 71 96.04 -23.38 61.10
C GLU A 71 96.11 -23.80 62.55
N THR A 72 95.34 -24.82 62.91
CA THR A 72 95.46 -25.48 64.21
C THR A 72 96.81 -26.21 64.28
N ALA A 73 97.32 -26.46 65.48
CA ALA A 73 98.57 -27.20 65.69
C ALA A 73 98.58 -28.65 65.12
N GLN A 74 97.44 -29.11 64.58
CA GLN A 74 97.24 -30.42 63.97
C GLN A 74 96.97 -30.35 62.44
N GLY A 75 97.11 -29.16 61.82
CA GLY A 75 97.03 -28.99 60.36
C GLY A 75 95.62 -28.77 59.79
N ASP A 76 94.59 -28.52 60.61
CA ASP A 76 93.27 -28.08 60.13
C ASP A 76 93.24 -26.56 59.94
N GLU A 77 92.80 -26.10 58.76
CA GLU A 77 92.59 -24.67 58.43
C GLU A 77 91.17 -24.25 58.83
N LEU A 78 91.02 -23.44 59.89
CA LEU A 78 89.74 -22.95 60.39
C LEU A 78 89.65 -21.42 60.24
N SER A 79 88.44 -20.91 60.02
CA SER A 79 88.22 -19.46 60.09
C SER A 79 88.16 -19.00 61.55
N ALA A 80 88.51 -17.74 61.80
CA ALA A 80 88.48 -17.12 63.13
C ALA A 80 87.10 -17.16 63.81
N GLY A 81 86.03 -17.29 63.02
CA GLY A 81 84.65 -17.45 63.49
C GLY A 81 84.11 -18.88 63.51
N ASP A 82 84.92 -19.90 63.19
CA ASP A 82 84.45 -21.29 63.14
C ASP A 82 84.13 -21.82 64.56
N PRO A 83 82.90 -22.27 64.84
CA PRO A 83 82.52 -22.77 66.16
C PRO A 83 83.35 -23.97 66.62
N ARG A 84 83.94 -24.72 65.68
CA ARG A 84 84.80 -25.88 65.98
C ARG A 84 86.12 -25.51 66.64
N ALA A 85 86.55 -24.24 66.53
CA ALA A 85 87.74 -23.71 67.20
C ALA A 85 87.65 -23.76 68.73
N ILE A 86 86.45 -23.93 69.29
CA ILE A 86 86.27 -24.06 70.74
C ILE A 86 86.73 -25.41 71.30
N LEU A 87 86.94 -26.43 70.45
CA LEU A 87 87.39 -27.75 70.89
C LEU A 87 88.76 -27.64 71.58
N ARG A 88 88.87 -28.20 72.80
CA ARG A 88 90.09 -28.14 73.59
C ARG A 88 91.27 -28.83 72.88
N HIS A 89 92.43 -28.19 72.89
CA HIS A 89 93.68 -28.73 72.35
C HIS A 89 93.99 -30.10 72.98
N GLY A 90 94.37 -31.08 72.15
CA GLY A 90 94.65 -32.45 72.59
C GLY A 90 93.39 -33.31 72.84
N SER A 91 92.20 -32.87 72.43
CA SER A 91 90.96 -33.66 72.53
C SER A 91 90.52 -34.19 71.15
N GLY A 92 90.08 -35.44 71.11
CA GLY A 92 89.54 -36.09 69.89
C GLY A 92 88.06 -35.81 69.64
N GLU A 93 87.33 -35.36 70.65
CA GLU A 93 85.89 -35.05 70.59
C GLU A 93 85.50 -34.02 71.66
N GLY A 94 84.39 -33.33 71.40
CA GLY A 94 83.76 -32.42 72.36
C GLY A 94 82.29 -32.20 72.02
N TYR A 95 81.51 -31.84 73.03
CA TYR A 95 80.09 -31.57 72.86
C TYR A 95 79.60 -30.48 73.80
N ALA A 96 78.49 -29.85 73.44
CA ALA A 96 77.73 -28.93 74.26
C ALA A 96 76.27 -29.35 74.23
N GLU A 97 75.61 -29.36 75.39
CA GLU A 97 74.21 -29.71 75.52
C GLU A 97 73.47 -28.71 76.39
N LEU A 98 72.23 -28.45 76.00
CA LEU A 98 71.32 -27.59 76.72
C LEU A 98 69.96 -28.26 76.84
N ASP A 99 69.50 -28.45 78.08
CA ASP A 99 68.10 -28.76 78.36
C ASP A 99 67.35 -27.44 78.58
N PHE A 100 66.22 -27.27 77.91
CA PHE A 100 65.41 -26.05 78.01
C PHE A 100 63.92 -26.31 77.78
N VAL A 101 63.09 -25.37 78.21
CA VAL A 101 61.65 -25.32 77.93
C VAL A 101 61.41 -24.41 76.73
N GLY A 102 60.74 -24.91 75.69
CA GLY A 102 60.38 -24.17 74.47
C GLY A 102 59.27 -23.13 74.69
N ARG A 103 58.94 -22.34 73.66
CA ARG A 103 57.79 -21.40 73.68
C ARG A 103 56.43 -22.10 73.78
N ASP A 104 56.38 -23.34 73.35
CA ASP A 104 55.24 -24.25 73.47
C ASP A 104 55.05 -24.83 74.87
N GLY A 105 56.03 -24.65 75.77
CA GLY A 105 55.98 -25.14 77.15
C GLY A 105 56.58 -26.53 77.36
N GLU A 106 57.05 -27.18 76.29
CA GLU A 106 57.61 -28.54 76.34
C GLU A 106 59.12 -28.55 76.63
N ARG A 107 59.62 -29.68 77.15
CA ARG A 107 61.05 -29.86 77.52
C ARG A 107 61.87 -30.47 76.38
N TYR A 108 62.98 -29.83 76.05
CA TYR A 108 63.85 -30.21 74.95
C TYR A 108 65.32 -30.27 75.36
N ARG A 109 66.09 -31.11 74.67
CA ARG A 109 67.55 -31.21 74.74
C ARG A 109 68.17 -30.91 73.38
N ALA A 110 68.91 -29.81 73.28
CA ALA A 110 69.73 -29.50 72.12
C ALA A 110 71.17 -29.95 72.36
N ARG A 111 71.74 -30.74 71.45
CA ARG A 111 73.11 -31.26 71.52
C ARG A 111 73.91 -30.85 70.29
N TRP A 112 74.98 -30.10 70.52
CA TRP A 112 76.05 -29.81 69.56
C TRP A 112 77.22 -30.76 69.77
N THR A 113 77.73 -31.37 68.70
CA THR A 113 78.90 -32.28 68.77
C THR A 113 79.93 -31.96 67.69
N VAL A 114 81.19 -32.06 68.07
CA VAL A 114 82.33 -32.02 67.14
C VAL A 114 83.28 -33.17 67.46
N GLN A 115 83.84 -33.78 66.43
CA GLN A 115 84.80 -34.86 66.58
C GLN A 115 85.88 -34.80 65.51
N ARG A 116 87.04 -35.35 65.82
CA ARG A 116 88.10 -35.64 64.88
C ARG A 116 87.90 -37.03 64.29
N ALA A 117 88.47 -37.30 63.12
CA ALA A 117 88.39 -38.60 62.48
C ALA A 117 88.81 -39.73 63.44
N ARG A 118 87.93 -40.73 63.62
CA ARG A 118 88.11 -41.87 64.55
C ARG A 118 88.31 -41.46 66.03
N GLN A 119 87.87 -40.27 66.42
CA GLN A 119 88.02 -39.69 67.77
C GLN A 119 89.48 -39.62 68.25
N LYS A 120 90.45 -39.61 67.34
CA LYS A 120 91.87 -39.47 67.68
C LYS A 120 92.27 -38.00 67.75
N THR A 121 93.19 -37.68 68.63
CA THR A 121 93.69 -36.31 68.85
C THR A 121 94.41 -35.72 67.63
N ASP A 122 94.93 -36.58 66.75
CA ASP A 122 95.62 -36.27 65.49
C ASP A 122 94.72 -36.39 64.24
N GLY A 123 93.45 -36.76 64.41
CA GLY A 123 92.51 -36.90 63.29
C GLY A 123 92.04 -35.55 62.73
N ARG A 124 91.74 -35.51 61.43
CA ARG A 124 91.14 -34.33 60.76
C ARG A 124 89.79 -33.96 61.38
N MET A 125 89.52 -32.67 61.54
CA MET A 125 88.29 -32.18 62.12
C MET A 125 87.07 -32.43 61.22
N GLN A 126 85.98 -32.99 61.79
CA GLN A 126 84.74 -33.26 61.06
C GLN A 126 83.75 -32.08 61.12
N ALA A 127 82.67 -32.15 60.35
CA ALA A 127 81.56 -31.23 60.45
C ALA A 127 80.83 -31.40 61.79
N THR A 128 80.29 -30.29 62.33
CA THR A 128 79.48 -30.33 63.55
C THR A 128 78.15 -31.02 63.29
N ARG A 129 77.61 -31.69 64.31
CA ARG A 129 76.25 -32.24 64.28
C ARG A 129 75.40 -31.62 65.37
N HIS A 130 74.13 -31.40 65.03
CA HIS A 130 73.09 -30.93 65.93
C HIS A 130 72.00 -31.96 66.01
N ASN A 131 71.60 -32.29 67.23
CA ASN A 131 70.42 -33.07 67.50
C ASN A 131 69.53 -32.28 68.46
N LEU A 132 68.22 -32.29 68.21
CA LEU A 132 67.21 -31.78 69.11
C LEU A 132 66.33 -32.96 69.54
N THR A 133 66.16 -33.17 70.83
CA THR A 133 65.36 -34.28 71.37
C THR A 133 64.29 -33.73 72.30
N ARG A 134 63.04 -34.14 72.10
CA ARG A 134 61.97 -33.87 73.06
C ARG A 134 62.10 -34.83 74.23
N LEU A 135 62.16 -34.31 75.45
CA LEU A 135 62.45 -35.11 76.65
C LEU A 135 61.25 -35.94 77.13
N ALA A 136 60.03 -35.61 76.68
CA ALA A 136 58.81 -36.32 77.09
C ALA A 136 58.72 -37.75 76.51
N ASP A 137 59.09 -37.92 75.24
CA ASP A 137 58.94 -39.14 74.45
C ASP A 137 60.26 -39.65 73.84
N GLY A 138 61.33 -38.84 73.91
CA GLY A 138 62.63 -39.15 73.30
C GLY A 138 62.66 -38.90 71.79
N GLU A 139 61.65 -38.24 71.21
CA GLU A 139 61.58 -37.96 69.78
C GLU A 139 62.70 -37.01 69.34
N ILE A 140 63.43 -37.36 68.27
CA ILE A 140 64.41 -36.48 67.64
C ILE A 140 63.70 -35.59 66.62
N LEU A 141 63.79 -34.28 66.81
CA LEU A 141 63.14 -33.27 65.97
C LEU A 141 64.12 -32.69 64.95
N GLY A 142 63.75 -32.80 63.67
CA GLY A 142 64.64 -32.52 62.53
C GLY A 142 65.38 -33.79 62.06
N GLY A 143 66.05 -33.69 60.91
CA GLY A 143 66.89 -34.78 60.37
C GLY A 143 68.28 -34.31 59.97
N THR A 144 68.35 -33.18 59.28
CA THR A 144 69.61 -32.50 58.95
C THR A 144 69.94 -31.40 59.96
N LYS A 145 71.21 -30.96 59.99
CA LYS A 145 71.65 -29.83 60.82
C LYS A 145 70.80 -28.57 60.57
N THR A 146 70.47 -28.27 59.32
CA THR A 146 69.71 -27.07 58.95
C THR A 146 68.27 -27.12 59.47
N GLU A 147 67.58 -28.25 59.31
CA GLU A 147 66.23 -28.45 59.83
C GLU A 147 66.22 -28.42 61.36
N THR A 148 67.21 -29.05 62.00
CA THR A 148 67.35 -29.07 63.46
C THR A 148 67.52 -27.65 64.00
N LEU A 149 68.40 -26.83 63.38
CA LEU A 149 68.58 -25.43 63.76
C LEU A 149 67.33 -24.56 63.49
N ALA A 150 66.59 -24.84 62.41
CA ALA A 150 65.33 -24.15 62.13
C ALA A 150 64.25 -24.45 63.18
N GLU A 151 64.19 -25.71 63.65
CA GLU A 151 63.26 -26.12 64.70
C GLU A 151 63.65 -25.58 66.06
N ILE A 152 64.95 -25.57 66.40
CA ILE A 152 65.46 -24.86 67.58
C ILE A 152 65.09 -23.37 67.49
N HIS A 153 65.27 -22.73 66.34
CA HIS A 153 64.91 -21.33 66.13
C HIS A 153 63.40 -21.09 66.29
N ARG A 154 62.53 -22.01 65.84
CA ARG A 154 61.08 -21.94 66.06
C ARG A 154 60.72 -22.02 67.54
N LEU A 155 61.34 -22.96 68.27
CA LEU A 155 61.06 -23.23 69.69
C LEU A 155 61.61 -22.17 70.64
N VAL A 156 62.78 -21.59 70.35
CA VAL A 156 63.36 -20.47 71.10
C VAL A 156 62.71 -19.14 70.67
N GLY A 157 62.47 -19.00 69.36
CA GLY A 157 61.85 -17.85 68.67
C GLY A 157 62.67 -16.57 68.68
N LEU A 158 63.98 -16.68 68.91
CA LEU A 158 64.95 -15.58 68.82
C LEU A 158 66.12 -16.06 67.95
N SER A 159 66.65 -15.19 67.09
CA SER A 159 67.90 -15.47 66.38
C SER A 159 69.09 -15.44 67.35
N ALA A 160 70.27 -15.95 66.93
CA ALA A 160 71.47 -15.95 67.76
C ALA A 160 71.88 -14.54 68.24
N GLU A 161 71.72 -13.52 67.40
CA GLU A 161 72.00 -12.12 67.77
C GLU A 161 70.97 -11.58 68.77
N GLN A 162 69.70 -11.92 68.57
CA GLN A 162 68.62 -11.50 69.45
C GLN A 162 68.71 -12.19 70.81
N PHE A 163 69.07 -13.47 70.85
CA PHE A 163 69.30 -14.23 72.07
C PHE A 163 70.46 -13.63 72.90
N ARG A 164 71.55 -13.20 72.25
CA ARG A 164 72.66 -12.48 72.91
C ARG A 164 72.26 -11.09 73.45
N ARG A 165 71.33 -10.41 72.78
CA ARG A 165 70.87 -9.08 73.22
C ARG A 165 69.78 -9.14 74.30
N ALA A 166 68.97 -10.20 74.33
CA ALA A 166 67.78 -10.28 75.19
C ALA A 166 67.86 -11.31 76.33
N VAL A 167 68.62 -12.40 76.17
CA VAL A 167 68.66 -13.52 77.14
C VAL A 167 70.06 -13.72 77.72
N LEU A 168 71.10 -13.63 76.90
CA LEU A 168 72.50 -13.83 77.30
C LEU A 168 73.34 -12.58 77.03
N LEU A 169 73.37 -11.63 77.97
CA LEU A 169 74.19 -10.42 77.85
C LEU A 169 75.68 -10.74 78.06
N ALA A 170 76.38 -11.00 76.96
CA ALA A 170 77.84 -11.13 76.98
C ALA A 170 78.50 -9.78 77.30
N GLN A 171 79.72 -9.84 77.85
CA GLN A 171 80.49 -8.65 78.21
C GLN A 171 80.75 -7.78 76.96
N GLY A 172 80.13 -6.59 76.91
CA GLY A 172 80.23 -5.62 75.79
C GLY A 172 78.98 -5.50 74.90
N ASP A 173 78.11 -6.52 74.86
CA ASP A 173 76.94 -6.54 73.95
C ASP A 173 75.76 -5.67 74.41
N PHE A 174 75.72 -5.28 75.70
CA PHE A 174 74.71 -4.36 76.24
C PHE A 174 74.82 -2.95 75.63
N GLU A 175 76.05 -2.46 75.43
CA GLU A 175 76.29 -1.14 74.84
C GLU A 175 75.89 -1.12 73.35
N ALA A 176 76.05 -2.24 72.64
CA ALA A 176 75.64 -2.40 71.25
C ALA A 176 74.11 -2.40 71.07
N PHE A 177 73.34 -2.89 72.05
CA PHE A 177 71.87 -2.80 72.02
C PHE A 177 71.37 -1.36 72.14
N ILE A 178 71.95 -0.56 73.04
CA ILE A 178 71.59 0.86 73.19
C ILE A 178 71.93 1.65 71.92
N LYS A 179 73.07 1.34 71.28
CA LYS A 179 73.60 2.05 70.10
C LYS A 179 73.05 1.57 68.74
N ALA A 180 72.16 0.58 68.70
CA ALA A 180 71.58 0.09 67.43
C ALA A 180 70.80 1.19 66.69
N ASP A 181 70.76 1.13 65.36
CA ASP A 181 69.99 2.09 64.56
C ASP A 181 68.47 1.85 64.68
N ASP A 182 67.68 2.83 64.26
CA ASP A 182 66.23 2.81 64.45
C ASP A 182 65.55 1.64 63.72
N ASN A 183 66.15 1.16 62.62
CA ASN A 183 65.57 0.10 61.79
C ASN A 183 65.85 -1.29 62.40
N GLU A 184 67.08 -1.52 62.89
CA GLU A 184 67.45 -2.72 63.65
C GLU A 184 66.67 -2.80 64.97
N ARG A 185 66.49 -1.66 65.64
CA ARG A 185 65.68 -1.56 66.85
C ARG A 185 64.20 -1.86 66.57
N ALA A 186 63.65 -1.33 65.48
CA ALA A 186 62.27 -1.58 65.07
C ALA A 186 62.03 -3.07 64.75
N GLN A 187 62.93 -3.74 64.02
CA GLN A 187 62.80 -5.17 63.71
C GLN A 187 62.87 -6.06 64.96
N LEU A 188 63.72 -5.71 65.92
CA LEU A 188 63.81 -6.43 67.19
C LEU A 188 62.52 -6.26 68.02
N LEU A 189 62.05 -5.02 68.14
CA LEU A 189 60.80 -4.70 68.84
C LEU A 189 59.59 -5.38 68.18
N GLU A 190 59.50 -5.37 66.85
CA GLU A 190 58.42 -6.00 66.09
C GLU A 190 58.31 -7.51 66.35
N ARG A 191 59.43 -8.21 66.51
CA ARG A 191 59.45 -9.64 66.83
C ARG A 191 59.23 -9.95 68.32
N LEU A 192 59.60 -9.03 69.21
CA LEU A 192 59.32 -9.12 70.65
C LEU A 192 57.84 -8.89 70.94
N THR A 193 57.19 -7.95 70.25
CA THR A 193 55.77 -7.60 70.44
C THR A 193 54.82 -8.40 69.55
N GLY A 194 55.35 -9.08 68.52
CA GLY A 194 54.56 -9.84 67.56
C GLY A 194 53.88 -8.97 66.48
N SER A 195 54.30 -7.72 66.28
CA SER A 195 53.63 -6.74 65.40
C SER A 195 53.91 -6.87 63.88
N HIS A 196 54.40 -8.03 63.43
CA HIS A 196 54.71 -8.36 62.02
C HIS A 196 53.54 -8.18 61.02
N ILE A 197 52.30 -8.14 61.52
CA ILE A 197 51.09 -7.95 60.73
C ILE A 197 51.03 -6.57 60.06
N TYR A 198 51.57 -5.52 60.68
CA TYR A 198 51.49 -4.15 60.16
C TYR A 198 52.40 -3.95 58.95
N ALA A 199 53.58 -4.57 58.95
CA ALA A 199 54.47 -4.59 57.79
C ALA A 199 53.82 -5.27 56.58
N SER A 200 53.02 -6.32 56.81
CA SER A 200 52.28 -7.00 55.73
C SER A 200 51.16 -6.13 55.17
N LEU A 201 50.43 -5.42 56.03
CA LEU A 201 49.37 -4.51 55.61
C LEU A 201 49.91 -3.34 54.77
N GLY A 202 51.06 -2.78 55.16
CA GLY A 202 51.72 -1.71 54.41
C GLY A 202 52.10 -2.11 52.98
N ARG A 203 52.61 -3.35 52.79
CA ARG A 203 52.93 -3.88 51.46
C ARG A 203 51.68 -4.02 50.58
N ALA A 204 50.60 -4.58 51.12
CA ALA A 204 49.35 -4.76 50.37
C ALA A 204 48.72 -3.41 49.95
N ALA A 205 48.74 -2.41 50.82
CA ALA A 205 48.25 -1.07 50.51
C ALA A 205 49.05 -0.42 49.37
N HIS A 206 50.37 -0.57 49.38
CA HIS A 206 51.24 -0.05 48.33
C HIS A 206 50.93 -0.69 46.98
N GLU A 207 50.86 -2.02 46.89
CA GLU A 207 50.53 -2.75 45.65
C GLU A 207 49.16 -2.32 45.07
N LYS A 208 48.16 -2.12 45.93
CA LYS A 208 46.84 -1.66 45.50
C LYS A 208 46.88 -0.25 44.90
N ALA A 209 47.61 0.67 45.52
CA ALA A 209 47.76 2.03 45.03
C ALA A 209 48.46 2.08 43.67
N THR A 210 49.50 1.27 43.47
CA THR A 210 50.22 1.19 42.18
C THR A 210 49.29 0.71 41.06
N THR A 211 48.46 -0.29 41.35
CA THR A 211 47.50 -0.84 40.39
C THR A 211 46.44 0.19 39.97
N LEU A 212 45.88 0.93 40.92
CA LEU A 212 44.85 1.94 40.65
C LEU A 212 45.40 3.11 39.82
N ARG A 213 46.63 3.56 40.10
CA ARG A 213 47.28 4.61 39.31
C ARG A 213 47.47 4.19 37.84
N ALA A 214 47.86 2.95 37.59
CA ALA A 214 48.00 2.43 36.22
C ALA A 214 46.65 2.40 35.48
N GLN A 215 45.55 2.04 36.16
CA GLN A 215 44.21 2.05 35.58
C GLN A 215 43.71 3.46 35.25
N GLN A 216 43.96 4.43 36.15
CA GLN A 216 43.62 5.83 35.92
C GLN A 216 44.34 6.38 34.68
N GLN A 217 45.64 6.10 34.55
CA GLN A 217 46.41 6.56 33.40
C GLN A 217 45.85 5.99 32.08
N ALA A 218 45.50 4.71 32.04
CA ALA A 218 44.90 4.10 30.85
C ALA A 218 43.54 4.71 30.44
N ILE A 219 42.77 5.25 31.38
CA ILE A 219 41.53 5.97 31.10
C ILE A 219 41.84 7.35 30.50
N LEU A 220 42.81 8.07 31.07
CA LEU A 220 43.23 9.36 30.55
C LEU A 220 43.77 9.25 29.13
N ASP A 221 44.61 8.26 28.85
CA ASP A 221 45.15 8.00 27.51
C ASP A 221 44.03 7.68 26.50
N ARG A 222 42.94 7.00 26.92
CA ARG A 222 41.76 6.75 26.07
C ARG A 222 40.95 8.01 25.79
N ILE A 223 40.83 8.92 26.76
CA ILE A 223 40.15 10.21 26.58
C ILE A 223 40.95 11.07 25.61
N GLU A 224 42.28 11.11 25.76
CA GLU A 224 43.17 11.86 24.86
C GLU A 224 43.13 11.29 23.43
N ALA A 225 43.12 9.96 23.28
CA ALA A 225 43.02 9.30 21.98
C ALA A 225 41.67 9.54 21.25
N GLN A 226 40.62 9.99 21.95
CA GLN A 226 39.34 10.33 21.34
C GLN A 226 39.34 11.69 20.64
N ASN A 227 40.42 12.49 20.75
CA ASN A 227 40.54 13.82 20.12
C ASN A 227 39.27 14.67 20.29
N GLY A 228 38.71 14.68 21.50
CA GLY A 228 37.55 15.50 21.82
C GLY A 228 37.87 16.99 21.71
N LEU A 229 36.87 17.79 21.33
CA LEU A 229 36.95 19.24 21.43
C LEU A 229 36.99 19.62 22.92
N ASP A 230 37.83 20.59 23.27
CA ASP A 230 37.74 21.21 24.58
C ASP A 230 36.44 22.02 24.70
N ASP A 231 36.04 22.35 25.93
CA ASP A 231 34.74 22.99 26.19
C ASP A 231 34.59 24.34 25.45
N GLU A 232 35.70 25.05 25.22
CA GLU A 232 35.70 26.34 24.53
C GLU A 232 35.50 26.17 23.01
N THR A 233 36.26 25.27 22.39
CA THR A 233 36.14 24.94 20.96
C THR A 233 34.79 24.29 20.65
N ARG A 234 34.25 23.47 21.57
CA ARG A 234 32.91 22.94 21.47
C ARG A 234 31.86 24.05 21.50
N ARG A 235 31.95 24.99 22.44
CA ARG A 235 31.01 26.12 22.54
C ARG A 235 31.01 26.98 21.28
N ILE A 236 32.20 27.29 20.75
CA ILE A 236 32.35 28.05 19.49
C ILE A 236 31.69 27.30 18.32
N ALA A 237 31.88 25.98 18.23
CA ALA A 237 31.27 25.16 17.18
C ALA A 237 29.73 25.11 17.30
N GLU A 238 29.19 25.02 18.52
CA GLU A 238 27.75 25.04 18.78
C GLU A 238 27.12 26.41 18.43
N GLU A 239 27.78 27.52 18.76
CA GLU A 239 27.34 28.88 18.37
C GLU A 239 27.35 29.07 16.84
N GLN A 240 28.41 28.63 16.16
CA GLN A 240 28.49 28.68 14.69
C GLN A 240 27.41 27.84 14.03
N GLN A 241 27.13 26.65 14.56
CA GLN A 241 26.06 25.79 14.07
C GLN A 241 24.68 26.46 14.24
N SER A 242 24.41 27.06 15.40
CA SER A 242 23.17 27.79 15.66
C SER A 242 22.99 28.95 14.69
N ALA A 243 24.03 29.76 14.49
CA ALA A 243 23.99 30.89 13.56
C ALA A 243 23.78 30.43 12.10
N ALA A 244 24.44 29.35 11.68
CA ALA A 244 24.27 28.78 10.35
C ALA A 244 22.84 28.24 10.12
N LYS A 245 22.25 27.63 11.15
CA LYS A 245 20.87 27.13 11.11
C LYS A 245 19.86 28.27 10.95
N ASP A 246 20.01 29.35 11.73
CA ASP A 246 19.14 30.53 11.62
C ASP A 246 19.18 31.16 10.21
N VAL A 247 20.37 31.22 9.60
CA VAL A 247 20.52 31.70 8.21
C VAL A 247 19.84 30.75 7.21
N ALA A 248 20.00 29.44 7.39
CA ALA A 248 19.36 28.44 6.53
C ALA A 248 17.83 28.53 6.60
N ASP A 249 17.26 28.63 7.80
CA ASP A 249 15.82 28.72 8.02
C ASP A 249 15.21 30.00 7.41
N ARG A 250 15.89 31.15 7.58
CA ARG A 250 15.47 32.41 6.94
C ARG A 250 15.52 32.32 5.42
N THR A 251 16.56 31.69 4.87
CA THR A 251 16.72 31.53 3.42
C THR A 251 15.66 30.58 2.86
N ALA A 252 15.34 29.49 3.56
CA ALA A 252 14.29 28.57 3.17
C ALA A 252 12.91 29.24 3.16
N SER A 253 12.62 30.07 4.18
CA SER A 253 11.39 30.85 4.23
C SER A 253 11.27 31.83 3.06
N ALA A 254 12.34 32.60 2.79
CA ALA A 254 12.39 33.54 1.66
C ALA A 254 12.23 32.84 0.29
N LEU A 255 12.85 31.67 0.12
CA LEU A 255 12.69 30.84 -1.09
C LEU A 255 11.25 30.35 -1.25
N GLY A 256 10.60 29.98 -0.14
CA GLY A 256 9.18 29.60 -0.12
C GLY A 256 8.25 30.74 -0.56
N GLU A 257 8.48 31.97 -0.09
CA GLU A 257 7.72 33.14 -0.54
C GLU A 257 7.97 33.46 -2.02
N LEU A 258 9.22 33.43 -2.46
CA LEU A 258 9.57 33.69 -3.86
C LEU A 258 8.93 32.64 -4.79
N SER A 259 8.91 31.37 -4.39
CA SER A 259 8.28 30.30 -5.16
C SER A 259 6.77 30.49 -5.29
N LYS A 260 6.10 30.98 -4.23
CA LYS A 260 4.68 31.35 -4.30
C LYS A 260 4.44 32.50 -5.26
N ALA A 261 5.29 33.54 -5.23
CA ALA A 261 5.19 34.68 -6.14
C ALA A 261 5.39 34.28 -7.61
N VAL A 262 6.39 33.44 -7.89
CA VAL A 262 6.63 32.90 -9.25
C VAL A 262 5.43 32.09 -9.72
N ARG A 263 4.88 31.21 -8.87
CA ARG A 263 3.70 30.40 -9.21
C ARG A 263 2.48 31.26 -9.51
N TRP A 264 2.24 32.30 -8.70
CA TRP A 264 1.15 33.23 -8.92
C TRP A 264 1.28 33.93 -10.28
N GLU A 265 2.48 34.37 -10.65
CA GLU A 265 2.70 35.04 -11.94
C GLU A 265 2.52 34.08 -13.12
N THR A 266 2.99 32.82 -13.01
CA THR A 266 2.75 31.80 -14.04
C THR A 266 1.26 31.48 -14.20
N ASP A 267 0.52 31.37 -13.09
CA ASP A 267 -0.92 31.10 -13.12
C ASP A 267 -1.67 32.28 -13.74
N ARG A 268 -1.28 33.52 -13.40
CA ARG A 268 -1.85 34.75 -13.98
C ARG A 268 -1.69 34.80 -15.49
N ILE A 269 -0.49 34.47 -16.01
CA ILE A 269 -0.22 34.43 -17.45
C ILE A 269 -1.05 33.32 -18.13
N ALA A 270 -1.13 32.13 -17.52
CA ALA A 270 -1.92 31.03 -18.06
C ALA A 270 -3.41 31.37 -18.13
N LEU A 271 -3.97 31.99 -17.09
CA LEU A 271 -5.35 32.45 -17.09
C LEU A 271 -5.59 33.53 -18.15
N ALA A 272 -4.68 34.51 -18.29
CA ALA A 272 -4.80 35.56 -19.30
C ALA A 272 -4.83 35.00 -20.73
N ASN A 273 -3.98 34.02 -21.04
CA ASN A 273 -3.99 33.33 -22.33
C ASN A 273 -5.33 32.61 -22.55
N LYS A 274 -5.83 31.92 -21.51
CA LYS A 274 -7.09 31.18 -21.60
C LYS A 274 -8.31 32.07 -21.80
N VAL A 275 -8.34 33.25 -21.17
CA VAL A 275 -9.36 34.27 -21.43
C VAL A 275 -9.34 34.68 -22.91
N THR A 276 -8.16 34.99 -23.44
CA THR A 276 -7.98 35.36 -24.86
C THR A 276 -8.46 34.25 -25.81
N GLU A 277 -8.15 32.98 -25.52
CA GLU A 277 -8.64 31.83 -26.29
C GLU A 277 -10.16 31.70 -26.25
N CYS A 278 -10.78 31.86 -25.07
CA CYS A 278 -12.23 31.82 -24.92
C CYS A 278 -12.93 32.97 -25.65
N GLU A 279 -12.37 34.18 -25.60
CA GLU A 279 -12.89 35.34 -26.32
C GLU A 279 -12.85 35.13 -27.84
N LEU A 280 -11.74 34.57 -28.35
CA LEU A 280 -11.61 34.22 -29.77
C LEU A 280 -12.63 33.15 -30.17
N ALA A 281 -12.78 32.09 -29.37
CA ALA A 281 -13.75 31.02 -29.62
C ALA A 281 -15.20 31.54 -29.62
N ALA A 282 -15.54 32.42 -28.68
CA ALA A 282 -16.85 33.06 -28.62
C ALA A 282 -17.11 33.96 -29.84
N SER A 283 -16.10 34.71 -30.29
CA SER A 283 -16.17 35.52 -31.50
C SER A 283 -16.42 34.67 -32.74
N ILE A 284 -15.67 33.57 -32.92
CA ILE A 284 -15.87 32.61 -34.02
C ILE A 284 -17.28 32.00 -33.99
N ALA A 285 -17.75 31.58 -32.81
CA ALA A 285 -19.08 30.99 -32.66
C ALA A 285 -20.20 31.99 -33.00
N ASN A 286 -20.06 33.26 -32.59
CA ASN A 286 -21.02 34.31 -32.93
C ASN A 286 -21.02 34.61 -34.43
N ALA A 287 -19.85 34.71 -35.07
CA ALA A 287 -19.74 34.91 -36.51
C ALA A 287 -20.40 33.76 -37.30
N ALA A 288 -20.17 32.50 -36.88
CA ALA A 288 -20.82 31.35 -37.48
C ALA A 288 -22.35 31.36 -37.31
N ARG A 289 -22.84 31.87 -36.15
CA ARG A 289 -24.28 32.04 -35.90
C ARG A 289 -24.89 33.10 -36.80
N GLU A 290 -24.22 34.23 -36.99
CA GLU A 290 -24.66 35.30 -37.88
C GLU A 290 -24.67 34.84 -39.35
N GLU A 291 -23.64 34.11 -39.79
CA GLU A 291 -23.58 33.51 -41.12
C GLU A 291 -24.68 32.46 -41.35
N ALA A 292 -25.09 31.74 -40.30
CA ALA A 292 -26.19 30.78 -40.36
C ALA A 292 -27.59 31.41 -40.28
N ALA A 293 -27.72 32.65 -39.80
CA ALA A 293 -29.00 33.35 -39.63
C ALA A 293 -29.90 33.35 -40.90
N PRO A 294 -29.41 33.68 -42.12
CA PRO A 294 -30.25 33.66 -43.31
C PRO A 294 -30.75 32.24 -43.66
N ARG A 295 -29.94 31.20 -43.41
CA ARG A 295 -30.34 29.79 -43.63
C ARG A 295 -31.43 29.36 -42.64
N HIS A 296 -31.33 29.79 -41.39
CA HIS A 296 -32.38 29.54 -40.39
C HIS A 296 -33.70 30.22 -40.76
N GLU A 297 -33.65 31.46 -41.23
CA GLU A 297 -34.85 32.18 -41.66
C GLU A 297 -35.48 31.57 -42.91
N ALA A 298 -34.66 31.18 -43.90
CA ALA A 298 -35.13 30.45 -45.08
C ALA A 298 -35.81 29.13 -44.70
N LEU A 299 -35.25 28.38 -43.75
CA LEU A 299 -35.85 27.15 -43.22
C LEU A 299 -37.17 27.43 -42.49
N ARG A 300 -37.25 28.51 -41.71
CA ARG A 300 -38.48 28.92 -41.01
C ARG A 300 -39.60 29.22 -42.01
N LEU A 301 -39.30 30.01 -43.04
CA LEU A 301 -40.24 30.34 -44.11
C LEU A 301 -40.65 29.10 -44.92
N SER A 302 -39.71 28.22 -45.24
CA SER A 302 -39.99 26.95 -45.93
C SER A 302 -40.89 26.03 -45.12
N LYS A 303 -40.67 25.90 -43.80
CA LYS A 303 -41.56 25.14 -42.91
C LYS A 303 -42.97 25.73 -42.85
N ALA A 304 -43.08 27.06 -42.79
CA ALA A 304 -44.37 27.75 -42.82
C ALA A 304 -45.10 27.53 -44.16
N ALA A 305 -44.38 27.57 -45.28
CA ALA A 305 -44.95 27.28 -46.60
C ALA A 305 -45.38 25.81 -46.75
N TYR A 306 -44.59 24.87 -46.22
CA TYR A 306 -44.90 23.44 -46.28
C TYR A 306 -46.20 23.11 -45.53
N ALA A 307 -46.49 23.79 -44.42
CA ALA A 307 -47.76 23.63 -43.69
C ALA A 307 -49.00 23.95 -44.55
N LEU A 308 -48.85 24.83 -45.55
CA LEU A 308 -49.92 25.25 -46.46
C LEU A 308 -49.96 24.43 -47.77
N ALA A 309 -49.04 23.48 -47.96
CA ALA A 309 -48.95 22.72 -49.21
C ALA A 309 -50.18 21.84 -49.47
N GLY A 310 -50.78 21.27 -48.42
CA GLY A 310 -52.02 20.48 -48.51
C GLY A 310 -53.22 21.32 -48.97
N ASP A 311 -53.39 22.52 -48.40
CA ASP A 311 -54.48 23.42 -48.78
C ASP A 311 -54.29 23.94 -50.23
N TRP A 312 -53.06 24.27 -50.61
CA TRP A 312 -52.75 24.72 -51.97
C TRP A 312 -53.02 23.63 -53.02
N THR A 313 -52.63 22.38 -52.74
CA THR A 313 -52.89 21.24 -53.63
C THR A 313 -54.39 20.96 -53.75
N ALA A 314 -55.14 21.01 -52.65
CA ALA A 314 -56.60 20.88 -52.67
C ALA A 314 -57.28 21.97 -53.52
N VAL A 315 -56.81 23.22 -53.48
CA VAL A 315 -57.32 24.31 -54.32
C VAL A 315 -57.03 24.07 -55.81
N GLN A 316 -55.83 23.59 -56.16
CA GLN A 316 -55.46 23.27 -57.54
C GLN A 316 -56.29 22.11 -58.10
N GLU A 317 -56.53 21.06 -57.30
CA GLU A 317 -57.38 19.93 -57.67
C GLU A 317 -58.84 20.36 -57.85
N ALA A 318 -59.37 21.18 -56.95
CA ALA A 318 -60.72 21.73 -57.06
C ALA A 318 -60.90 22.61 -58.30
N ALA A 319 -59.90 23.46 -58.62
CA ALA A 319 -59.90 24.27 -59.85
C ALA A 319 -59.92 23.40 -61.11
N THR A 320 -59.12 22.33 -61.13
CA THR A 320 -59.07 21.37 -62.24
C THR A 320 -60.39 20.62 -62.40
N GLN A 321 -61.02 20.20 -61.29
CA GLN A 321 -62.33 19.55 -61.29
C GLN A 321 -63.44 20.49 -61.79
N ALA A 322 -63.43 21.76 -61.35
CA ALA A 322 -64.37 22.77 -61.83
C ALA A 322 -64.26 22.98 -63.35
N GLN A 323 -63.03 23.03 -63.89
CA GLN A 323 -62.81 23.15 -65.33
C GLN A 323 -63.35 21.94 -66.11
N LYS A 324 -63.13 20.72 -65.62
CA LYS A 324 -63.69 19.49 -66.24
C LYS A 324 -65.22 19.47 -66.19
N ALA A 325 -65.81 19.88 -65.07
CA ALA A 325 -67.25 19.98 -64.93
C ALA A 325 -67.83 21.01 -65.93
N GLN A 326 -67.17 22.16 -66.11
CA GLN A 326 -67.60 23.18 -67.06
C GLN A 326 -67.54 22.69 -68.51
N GLN A 327 -66.47 21.96 -68.89
CA GLN A 327 -66.38 21.32 -70.22
C GLN A 327 -67.51 20.29 -70.43
N THR A 328 -67.85 19.54 -69.39
CA THR A 328 -68.94 18.55 -69.44
C THR A 328 -70.30 19.23 -69.64
N VAL A 329 -70.56 20.37 -68.98
CA VAL A 329 -71.80 21.16 -69.16
C VAL A 329 -71.95 21.62 -70.61
N VAL A 330 -70.87 22.15 -71.22
CA VAL A 330 -70.87 22.59 -72.62
C VAL A 330 -71.21 21.43 -73.57
N LEU A 331 -70.58 20.27 -73.38
CA LEU A 331 -70.87 19.07 -74.18
C LEU A 331 -72.33 18.62 -74.04
N ARG A 332 -72.89 18.65 -72.83
CA ARG A 332 -74.28 18.26 -72.58
C ARG A 332 -75.29 19.26 -73.15
N GLN A 333 -74.99 20.56 -73.13
CA GLN A 333 -75.81 21.58 -73.80
C GLN A 333 -75.86 21.38 -75.31
N SER A 334 -74.71 21.13 -75.95
CA SER A 334 -74.67 20.85 -77.39
C SER A 334 -75.47 19.58 -77.75
N ALA A 335 -75.38 18.52 -76.93
CA ALA A 335 -76.17 17.31 -77.15
C ALA A 335 -77.69 17.55 -77.00
N LEU A 336 -78.10 18.45 -76.10
CA LEU A 336 -79.49 18.83 -75.92
C LEU A 336 -80.03 19.64 -77.11
N GLU A 337 -79.24 20.56 -77.66
CA GLU A 337 -79.58 21.32 -78.87
C GLU A 337 -79.74 20.40 -80.09
N GLN A 338 -78.83 19.44 -80.28
CA GLN A 338 -78.97 18.46 -81.36
C GLN A 338 -80.21 17.57 -81.19
N ALA A 339 -80.56 17.23 -79.94
CA ALA A 339 -81.77 16.47 -79.67
C ALA A 339 -83.04 17.29 -79.93
N SER A 340 -83.06 18.58 -79.60
CA SER A 340 -84.21 19.46 -79.85
C SER A 340 -84.40 19.74 -81.35
N GLU A 341 -83.32 19.92 -82.12
CA GLU A 341 -83.38 20.02 -83.59
C GLU A 341 -83.92 18.75 -84.25
N ARG A 342 -83.55 17.57 -83.73
CA ARG A 342 -84.12 16.31 -84.21
C ARG A 342 -85.61 16.22 -83.97
N VAL A 343 -86.07 16.64 -82.78
CA VAL A 343 -87.50 16.65 -82.44
C VAL A 343 -88.27 17.59 -83.37
N THR A 344 -87.76 18.79 -83.65
CA THR A 344 -88.40 19.73 -84.56
C THR A 344 -88.43 19.23 -86.00
N GLN A 345 -87.36 18.59 -86.49
CA GLN A 345 -87.34 17.94 -87.81
C GLN A 345 -88.41 16.85 -87.93
N THR A 346 -88.48 15.92 -86.97
CA THR A 346 -89.52 14.88 -86.98
C THR A 346 -90.93 15.46 -86.95
N ALA A 347 -91.17 16.53 -86.18
CA ALA A 347 -92.48 17.19 -86.14
C ALA A 347 -92.82 17.89 -87.47
N THR A 348 -91.83 18.41 -88.21
CA THR A 348 -92.07 18.98 -89.54
C THR A 348 -92.37 17.92 -90.59
N GLU A 349 -91.68 16.77 -90.56
CA GLU A 349 -91.94 15.64 -91.45
C GLU A 349 -93.34 15.05 -91.22
N GLU A 350 -93.77 14.93 -89.95
CA GLU A 350 -95.11 14.48 -89.58
C GLU A 350 -96.20 15.44 -90.10
N ASN A 351 -96.01 16.75 -89.95
CA ASN A 351 -96.94 17.75 -90.47
C ASN A 351 -97.01 17.77 -92.01
N GLN A 352 -95.90 17.53 -92.71
CA GLN A 352 -95.89 17.39 -94.17
C GLN A 352 -96.63 16.13 -94.64
N ALA A 353 -96.48 15.01 -93.92
CA ALA A 353 -97.23 13.80 -94.20
C ALA A 353 -98.75 14.01 -94.03
N ILE A 354 -99.18 14.73 -92.99
CA ILE A 354 -100.59 15.08 -92.75
C ILE A 354 -101.13 15.98 -93.88
N ALA A 355 -100.36 16.99 -94.31
CA ALA A 355 -100.77 17.88 -95.39
C ALA A 355 -100.94 17.16 -96.74
N ASN A 356 -100.05 16.20 -97.06
CA ASN A 356 -100.14 15.40 -98.28
C ASN A 356 -101.40 14.52 -98.30
N VAL A 357 -101.81 13.97 -97.14
CA VAL A 357 -103.06 13.21 -97.03
C VAL A 357 -104.28 14.10 -97.27
N GLN A 358 -104.28 15.35 -96.79
CA GLN A 358 -105.36 16.31 -97.03
C GLN A 358 -105.52 16.65 -98.52
N VAL A 359 -104.42 16.90 -99.24
CA VAL A 359 -104.45 17.22 -100.69
C VAL A 359 -105.03 16.06 -101.51
N GLU A 360 -104.66 14.81 -101.21
CA GLU A 360 -105.22 13.65 -101.90
C GLU A 360 -106.71 13.42 -101.59
N THR A 361 -107.15 13.79 -100.39
CA THR A 361 -108.56 13.70 -99.98
C THR A 361 -109.44 14.72 -100.72
N GLU A 362 -108.93 15.94 -100.93
CA GLU A 362 -109.61 17.00 -101.70
C GLU A 362 -109.68 16.67 -103.20
N ARG A 363 -108.66 15.99 -103.75
CA ARG A 363 -108.65 15.54 -105.16
C ARG A 363 -109.73 14.50 -105.46
N VAL A 364 -110.02 13.61 -104.51
CA VAL A 364 -111.09 12.61 -104.60
C VAL A 364 -112.48 13.27 -104.48
N ALA A 365 -112.61 14.33 -103.69
CA ALA A 365 -113.87 15.08 -103.56
C ALA A 365 -114.24 15.88 -104.83
N ALA A 366 -113.24 16.39 -105.57
CA ALA A 366 -113.46 17.15 -106.81
C ALA A 366 -113.97 16.32 -108.00
N GLN A 367 -113.79 14.99 -107.99
CA GLN A 367 -114.21 14.06 -109.04
C GLN A 367 -115.62 13.47 -108.84
N SER A 368 -116.31 13.87 -107.76
CA SER A 368 -117.64 13.39 -107.37
C SER A 368 -118.78 13.64 -108.39
N PRO A 369 -118.81 14.73 -109.19
CA PRO A 369 -119.90 14.98 -110.14
C PRO A 369 -119.89 14.05 -111.37
N GLU A 370 -118.70 13.69 -111.87
CA GLU A 370 -118.54 12.81 -113.05
C GLU A 370 -118.84 11.33 -112.72
N ILE A 371 -118.74 10.96 -111.44
CA ILE A 371 -119.08 9.61 -110.92
C ILE A 371 -120.59 9.44 -110.73
N GLU A 372 -121.34 10.53 -110.54
CA GLU A 372 -122.79 10.49 -110.28
C GLU A 372 -123.64 10.56 -111.58
N GLU A 373 -123.12 11.18 -112.65
CA GLU A 373 -123.73 11.16 -114.00
C GLU A 373 -123.60 9.79 -114.69
N ALA A 374 -122.51 9.05 -114.42
CA ALA A 374 -122.35 7.66 -114.87
C ALA A 374 -123.35 6.69 -114.19
N ARG A 375 -123.65 6.92 -112.89
CA ARG A 375 -124.60 6.11 -112.10
C ARG A 375 -126.07 6.29 -112.49
N THR A 376 -126.44 7.41 -113.14
CA THR A 376 -127.83 7.68 -113.55
C THR A 376 -128.19 7.13 -114.94
N LEU A 377 -127.19 6.88 -115.80
CA LEU A 377 -127.33 6.18 -117.08
C LEU A 377 -127.28 4.65 -116.90
N ASP A 378 -126.45 4.13 -115.98
CA ASP A 378 -126.40 2.68 -115.67
C ASP A 378 -127.69 2.15 -115.01
N ARG A 379 -128.42 3.01 -114.29
CA ARG A 379 -129.73 2.68 -113.67
C ARG A 379 -130.88 2.52 -114.68
N LYS A 380 -130.74 3.04 -115.91
CA LYS A 380 -131.76 2.87 -116.97
C LYS A 380 -131.50 1.66 -117.89
N LEU A 381 -130.28 1.09 -117.88
CA LEU A 381 -129.92 -0.09 -118.66
C LEU A 381 -130.04 -1.40 -117.84
N SER A 382 -129.93 -1.33 -116.50
CA SER A 382 -130.06 -2.47 -115.58
C SER A 382 -131.48 -3.02 -115.39
N GLU A 383 -132.52 -2.34 -115.88
CA GLU A 383 -133.91 -2.84 -115.88
C GLU A 383 -134.31 -3.53 -117.21
N THR A 384 -133.40 -3.57 -118.20
CA THR A 384 -133.37 -4.58 -119.28
C THR A 384 -132.45 -5.74 -118.89
N SER A 385 -132.56 -6.09 -117.61
CA SER A 385 -132.00 -7.26 -116.95
C SER A 385 -132.28 -8.56 -117.70
N VAL A 386 -131.36 -9.51 -117.52
CA VAL A 386 -131.53 -10.96 -117.68
C VAL A 386 -131.30 -11.50 -119.10
N SER A 387 -130.04 -11.44 -119.57
CA SER A 387 -129.32 -12.56 -120.22
C SER A 387 -127.87 -12.13 -120.57
N LEU A 388 -126.85 -12.89 -120.10
CA LEU A 388 -125.39 -12.84 -120.45
C LEU A 388 -124.61 -11.64 -119.83
N ASP A 389 -123.40 -11.68 -119.24
CA ASP A 389 -122.30 -12.62 -118.91
C ASP A 389 -121.40 -11.86 -117.88
N GLY A 390 -120.64 -12.40 -116.91
CA GLY A 390 -120.15 -13.75 -116.73
C GLY A 390 -118.62 -13.86 -116.89
N ILE A 391 -117.83 -13.39 -115.89
CA ILE A 391 -116.44 -13.84 -115.54
C ILE A 391 -115.26 -13.26 -116.36
N ALA A 392 -114.35 -12.46 -115.73
CA ALA A 392 -112.93 -12.38 -116.18
C ALA A 392 -111.87 -11.72 -115.25
N GLY A 393 -112.08 -10.57 -114.60
CA GLY A 393 -110.91 -9.72 -114.23
C GLY A 393 -110.09 -10.10 -112.97
N VAL A 394 -110.72 -10.66 -111.94
CA VAL A 394 -110.12 -10.72 -110.58
C VAL A 394 -109.29 -12.00 -110.32
N ARG A 395 -109.09 -12.84 -111.33
CA ARG A 395 -108.30 -14.09 -111.24
C ARG A 395 -106.86 -14.00 -111.79
N ALA A 396 -106.49 -12.93 -112.50
CA ALA A 396 -105.27 -12.89 -113.33
C ALA A 396 -103.98 -12.42 -112.60
N ALA A 397 -104.01 -11.39 -111.75
CA ALA A 397 -102.76 -10.80 -111.25
C ALA A 397 -102.09 -11.57 -110.09
N ARG A 398 -102.85 -12.35 -109.30
CA ARG A 398 -102.33 -13.15 -108.16
C ARG A 398 -101.90 -14.56 -108.55
N ALA A 399 -102.29 -15.05 -109.74
CA ALA A 399 -101.85 -16.32 -110.29
C ALA A 399 -100.47 -16.21 -110.98
N GLN A 400 -100.08 -15.02 -111.45
CA GLN A 400 -98.85 -14.80 -112.21
C GLN A 400 -97.58 -14.78 -111.33
N ALA A 401 -97.60 -14.10 -110.19
CA ALA A 401 -96.44 -14.03 -109.29
C ALA A 401 -96.17 -15.32 -108.48
N LEU A 402 -97.14 -16.25 -108.39
CA LEU A 402 -96.95 -17.55 -107.72
C LEU A 402 -96.64 -18.70 -108.71
N SER A 403 -96.82 -18.45 -110.01
CA SER A 403 -96.48 -19.36 -111.11
C SER A 403 -95.00 -19.22 -111.52
N GLU A 404 -94.46 -18.00 -111.52
CA GLU A 404 -93.07 -17.75 -111.98
C GLU A 404 -92.00 -18.30 -111.01
N CYS A 405 -92.21 -18.26 -109.68
CA CYS A 405 -91.28 -18.88 -108.73
C CYS A 405 -91.40 -20.42 -108.64
N LYS A 406 -92.52 -21.03 -109.06
CA LYS A 406 -92.67 -22.49 -109.13
C LYS A 406 -92.28 -23.08 -110.49
N GLU A 407 -92.32 -22.29 -111.56
CA GLU A 407 -91.80 -22.66 -112.89
C GLU A 407 -90.27 -22.59 -112.93
N VAL A 408 -89.60 -21.68 -112.22
CA VAL A 408 -88.11 -21.63 -112.18
C VAL A 408 -87.49 -22.76 -111.34
N GLU A 409 -88.17 -23.22 -110.27
CA GLU A 409 -87.72 -24.36 -109.45
C GLU A 409 -88.04 -25.71 -110.11
N LYS A 410 -89.09 -25.77 -110.94
CA LYS A 410 -89.45 -26.95 -111.75
C LYS A 410 -88.69 -27.02 -113.09
N ALA A 411 -88.31 -25.89 -113.68
CA ALA A 411 -87.46 -25.82 -114.88
C ALA A 411 -85.97 -26.05 -114.57
N ALA A 412 -85.47 -25.70 -113.38
CA ALA A 412 -84.13 -26.09 -112.94
C ALA A 412 -84.01 -27.59 -112.58
N GLY A 413 -85.10 -28.21 -112.11
CA GLY A 413 -85.16 -29.67 -111.87
C GLY A 413 -85.34 -30.50 -113.16
N GLY A 414 -86.15 -30.00 -114.10
CA GLY A 414 -86.37 -30.62 -115.43
C GLY A 414 -85.18 -30.49 -116.36
N SER A 415 -84.56 -29.30 -116.48
CA SER A 415 -83.38 -29.11 -117.34
C SER A 415 -82.13 -29.85 -116.86
N LEU A 416 -82.06 -30.24 -115.57
CA LEU A 416 -80.99 -31.09 -115.04
C LEU A 416 -81.20 -32.58 -115.37
N THR A 417 -82.45 -33.05 -115.45
CA THR A 417 -82.76 -34.43 -115.86
C THR A 417 -82.75 -34.58 -117.38
N GLU A 418 -83.21 -33.57 -118.11
CA GLU A 418 -83.12 -33.49 -119.57
C GLU A 418 -81.65 -33.33 -120.02
N ALA A 419 -80.79 -32.55 -119.35
CA ALA A 419 -79.35 -32.48 -119.68
C ALA A 419 -78.59 -33.80 -119.45
N ILE A 420 -79.05 -34.66 -118.54
CA ILE A 420 -78.46 -36.00 -118.30
C ILE A 420 -78.96 -37.02 -119.33
N GLU A 421 -80.25 -37.00 -119.66
CA GLU A 421 -80.82 -37.87 -120.71
C GLU A 421 -80.37 -37.47 -122.13
N THR A 422 -80.22 -36.17 -122.41
CA THR A 422 -79.75 -35.67 -123.71
C THR A 422 -78.24 -35.93 -123.89
N ARG A 423 -77.44 -35.89 -122.82
CA ARG A 423 -76.03 -36.35 -122.85
C ARG A 423 -75.93 -37.83 -123.24
N ASP A 424 -76.78 -38.69 -122.69
CA ASP A 424 -76.74 -40.14 -122.93
C ASP A 424 -77.34 -40.53 -124.29
N VAL A 425 -78.31 -39.76 -124.80
CA VAL A 425 -78.83 -39.83 -126.17
C VAL A 425 -77.82 -39.30 -127.20
N HIS A 426 -77.10 -38.20 -126.92
CA HIS A 426 -76.03 -37.70 -127.80
C HIS A 426 -74.80 -38.62 -127.80
N ALA A 427 -74.47 -39.25 -126.68
CA ALA A 427 -73.43 -40.28 -126.62
C ALA A 427 -73.80 -41.53 -127.45
N SER A 428 -75.08 -41.93 -127.44
CA SER A 428 -75.62 -43.04 -128.24
C SER A 428 -75.80 -42.67 -129.73
N TRP A 429 -76.08 -41.40 -130.04
CA TRP A 429 -76.15 -40.86 -131.41
C TRP A 429 -74.76 -40.72 -132.04
N LEU A 430 -73.75 -40.31 -131.27
CA LEU A 430 -72.34 -40.25 -131.68
C LEU A 430 -71.75 -41.65 -131.97
N THR A 431 -72.23 -42.70 -131.30
CA THR A 431 -71.85 -44.09 -131.61
C THR A 431 -72.61 -44.65 -132.81
N ALA A 432 -73.88 -44.27 -133.01
CA ALA A 432 -74.69 -44.69 -134.15
C ALA A 432 -74.39 -43.95 -135.48
N ASN A 433 -73.79 -42.75 -135.40
CA ASN A 433 -73.48 -41.89 -136.56
C ASN A 433 -71.98 -41.64 -136.76
N ALA A 434 -71.14 -42.60 -136.35
CA ALA A 434 -69.68 -42.57 -136.53
C ALA A 434 -69.23 -42.40 -138.02
N GLY A 435 -70.12 -42.67 -138.98
CA GLY A 435 -69.89 -42.46 -140.42
C GLY A 435 -69.99 -41.01 -140.91
N LEU A 436 -70.46 -40.08 -140.08
CA LEU A 436 -70.60 -38.65 -140.44
C LEU A 436 -69.38 -37.80 -140.02
N ALA A 437 -68.29 -38.45 -139.57
CA ALA A 437 -67.03 -37.84 -139.16
C ALA A 437 -66.23 -37.16 -140.30
N THR A 438 -66.66 -37.28 -141.56
CA THR A 438 -65.89 -36.81 -142.73
C THR A 438 -66.23 -35.40 -143.22
N LEU A 439 -67.02 -34.60 -142.48
CA LEU A 439 -67.24 -33.19 -142.79
C LEU A 439 -66.73 -32.29 -141.67
N ALA A 440 -65.46 -32.49 -141.33
CA ALA A 440 -64.60 -31.46 -140.77
C ALA A 440 -64.04 -30.60 -141.92
N ALA A 441 -64.46 -29.34 -142.00
CA ALA A 441 -63.65 -28.30 -142.64
C ALA A 441 -64.12 -26.91 -142.18
N GLN A 442 -63.19 -26.17 -141.54
CA GLN A 442 -63.17 -24.71 -141.35
C GLN A 442 -64.07 -24.20 -140.20
N GLN A 443 -63.68 -24.16 -138.92
CA GLN A 443 -62.47 -23.61 -138.26
C GLN A 443 -62.32 -22.09 -138.40
N GLN A 444 -62.97 -21.30 -137.51
CA GLN A 444 -62.43 -20.06 -136.91
C GLN A 444 -63.36 -19.31 -135.91
N GLU A 445 -64.02 -19.99 -134.95
CA GLU A 445 -64.73 -19.28 -133.85
C GLU A 445 -64.43 -19.83 -132.44
N LEU A 446 -63.49 -20.77 -132.31
CA LEU A 446 -63.09 -21.40 -131.04
C LEU A 446 -62.01 -20.62 -130.26
N ALA A 447 -61.99 -19.29 -130.37
CA ALA A 447 -60.97 -18.43 -129.75
C ALA A 447 -61.50 -17.54 -128.60
N ALA A 448 -62.81 -17.44 -128.41
CA ALA A 448 -63.40 -16.54 -127.41
C ALA A 448 -63.53 -17.17 -126.00
N GLU A 449 -63.62 -18.49 -125.87
CA GLU A 449 -63.90 -19.17 -124.58
C GLU A 449 -62.65 -19.41 -123.71
N LEU A 450 -61.45 -19.20 -124.24
CA LEU A 450 -60.19 -19.40 -123.49
C LEU A 450 -59.77 -18.19 -122.64
N VAL A 451 -60.42 -17.04 -122.76
CA VAL A 451 -60.07 -15.80 -122.03
C VAL A 451 -60.77 -15.71 -120.66
N GLU A 452 -61.92 -16.35 -120.46
CA GLU A 452 -62.64 -16.33 -119.16
C GLU A 452 -61.96 -17.15 -118.06
N ILE A 453 -61.13 -18.13 -118.41
CA ILE A 453 -60.44 -19.00 -117.45
C ILE A 453 -59.27 -18.28 -116.74
N ALA A 454 -58.58 -17.34 -117.41
CA ALA A 454 -57.43 -16.63 -116.83
C ALA A 454 -57.80 -15.55 -115.79
N ALA A 455 -59.04 -15.05 -115.82
CA ALA A 455 -59.50 -14.00 -114.90
C ALA A 455 -59.85 -14.53 -113.49
N VAL A 456 -60.13 -15.82 -113.35
CA VAL A 456 -60.49 -16.45 -112.07
C VAL A 456 -59.25 -16.78 -111.22
N ASP A 457 -58.13 -17.15 -111.85
CA ASP A 457 -56.87 -17.50 -111.15
C ASP A 457 -56.21 -16.30 -110.45
N ILE A 458 -56.32 -15.08 -110.98
CA ILE A 458 -55.74 -13.86 -110.39
C ILE A 458 -56.49 -13.41 -109.12
N LYS A 459 -57.80 -13.72 -109.03
CA LYS A 459 -58.63 -13.35 -107.88
C LYS A 459 -58.34 -14.23 -106.64
N LEU A 460 -57.83 -15.44 -106.86
CA LEU A 460 -57.61 -16.46 -105.82
C LEU A 460 -56.28 -16.26 -105.08
N SER A 461 -55.25 -15.70 -105.74
CA SER A 461 -53.94 -15.44 -105.12
C SER A 461 -53.97 -14.27 -104.12
N GLN A 462 -54.66 -13.18 -104.46
CA GLN A 462 -54.77 -11.96 -103.63
C GLN A 462 -55.50 -12.18 -102.29
N LEU A 463 -56.42 -13.15 -102.22
CA LEU A 463 -57.16 -13.47 -100.98
C LEU A 463 -56.35 -14.35 -100.01
N SER A 464 -55.30 -15.05 -100.48
CA SER A 464 -54.51 -15.94 -99.62
C SER A 464 -53.40 -15.22 -98.83
N GLU A 465 -52.94 -14.07 -99.31
CA GLU A 465 -51.82 -13.31 -98.74
C GLU A 465 -52.27 -12.43 -97.57
N SER A 466 -53.45 -11.80 -97.70
CA SER A 466 -54.09 -11.02 -96.63
C SER A 466 -54.49 -11.84 -95.41
N ALA A 467 -54.73 -13.15 -95.57
CA ALA A 467 -55.04 -14.06 -94.47
C ALA A 467 -53.80 -14.43 -93.61
N LYS A 468 -52.58 -14.38 -94.18
CA LYS A 468 -51.35 -14.74 -93.45
C LYS A 468 -50.82 -13.61 -92.57
N GLU A 469 -50.99 -12.36 -92.98
CA GLU A 469 -50.57 -11.18 -92.20
C GLU A 469 -51.43 -10.99 -90.94
N ALA A 470 -52.73 -11.31 -91.00
CA ALA A 470 -53.63 -11.22 -89.86
C ALA A 470 -53.34 -12.24 -88.74
N GLU A 471 -52.85 -13.44 -89.08
CA GLU A 471 -52.54 -14.48 -88.09
C GLU A 471 -51.24 -14.16 -87.32
N ALA A 472 -50.26 -13.50 -87.96
CA ALA A 472 -48.99 -13.12 -87.31
C ALA A 472 -49.19 -12.05 -86.22
N SER A 473 -50.01 -11.01 -86.47
CA SER A 473 -50.31 -9.97 -85.46
C SER A 473 -51.09 -10.49 -84.25
N LYS A 474 -51.86 -11.58 -84.40
CA LYS A 474 -52.61 -12.19 -83.30
C LYS A 474 -51.72 -12.95 -82.32
N ILE A 475 -50.62 -13.56 -82.80
CA ILE A 475 -49.69 -14.33 -81.97
C ILE A 475 -48.83 -13.42 -81.09
N GLU A 476 -48.42 -12.26 -81.60
CA GLU A 476 -47.57 -11.29 -80.88
C GLU A 476 -48.33 -10.56 -79.75
N ALA A 477 -49.63 -10.28 -79.95
CA ALA A 477 -50.50 -9.67 -78.95
C ALA A 477 -50.80 -10.61 -77.75
N ASN A 478 -50.85 -11.92 -77.97
CA ASN A 478 -51.10 -12.89 -76.89
C ASN A 478 -49.85 -13.12 -76.00
N ALA A 479 -48.64 -13.11 -76.57
CA ALA A 479 -47.41 -13.30 -75.80
C ALA A 479 -47.10 -12.13 -74.85
N THR A 480 -47.46 -10.90 -75.24
CA THR A 480 -47.27 -9.69 -74.41
C THR A 480 -48.25 -9.61 -73.24
N TRP A 481 -49.46 -10.17 -73.38
CA TRP A 481 -50.46 -10.21 -72.32
C TRP A 481 -50.13 -11.22 -71.20
N GLU A 482 -49.61 -12.42 -71.53
CA GLU A 482 -49.25 -13.42 -70.53
C GLU A 482 -48.05 -13.00 -69.65
N ALA A 483 -47.08 -12.25 -70.20
CA ALA A 483 -45.95 -11.71 -69.45
C ALA A 483 -46.34 -10.60 -68.46
N ALA A 484 -47.35 -9.78 -68.79
CA ALA A 484 -47.87 -8.74 -67.90
C ALA A 484 -48.63 -9.33 -66.71
N LYS A 485 -49.40 -10.41 -66.93
CA LYS A 485 -50.19 -11.09 -65.88
C LYS A 485 -49.31 -11.75 -64.81
N ALA A 486 -48.20 -12.39 -65.19
CA ALA A 486 -47.27 -13.02 -64.25
C ALA A 486 -46.52 -12.01 -63.34
N ALA A 487 -46.27 -10.78 -63.82
CA ALA A 487 -45.62 -9.74 -63.04
C ALA A 487 -46.56 -9.09 -62.00
N GLU A 488 -47.87 -9.11 -62.24
CA GLU A 488 -48.89 -8.57 -61.32
C GLU A 488 -49.12 -9.50 -60.12
N GLU A 489 -49.17 -10.82 -60.34
CA GLU A 489 -49.37 -11.82 -59.28
C GLU A 489 -48.17 -11.91 -58.31
N GLY A 490 -46.93 -11.74 -58.80
CA GLY A 490 -45.71 -11.76 -57.97
C GLY A 490 -45.54 -10.55 -57.04
N THR A 491 -46.03 -9.37 -57.42
CA THR A 491 -45.94 -8.15 -56.58
C THR A 491 -47.04 -8.09 -55.51
N ALA A 492 -48.19 -8.71 -55.76
CA ALA A 492 -49.27 -8.84 -54.78
C ALA A 492 -48.89 -9.75 -53.60
N ALA A 493 -48.20 -10.87 -53.86
CA ALA A 493 -47.76 -11.80 -52.81
C ALA A 493 -46.69 -11.19 -51.87
N ALA A 494 -45.74 -10.43 -52.42
CA ALA A 494 -44.70 -9.75 -51.63
C ALA A 494 -45.26 -8.65 -50.71
N ALA A 495 -46.29 -7.93 -51.15
CA ALA A 495 -46.94 -6.89 -50.35
C ALA A 495 -47.75 -7.47 -49.17
N ILE A 496 -48.37 -8.64 -49.35
CA ILE A 496 -49.10 -9.34 -48.28
C ILE A 496 -48.12 -9.90 -47.23
N TRP A 497 -47.00 -10.49 -47.66
CA TRP A 497 -45.97 -10.99 -46.75
C TRP A 497 -45.33 -9.86 -45.91
N ALA A 498 -44.98 -8.73 -46.54
CA ALA A 498 -44.42 -7.58 -45.84
C ALA A 498 -45.42 -6.95 -44.84
N ARG A 499 -46.73 -6.98 -45.16
CA ARG A 499 -47.80 -6.53 -44.25
C ARG A 499 -47.95 -7.44 -43.04
N ASN A 500 -47.95 -8.76 -43.24
CA ASN A 500 -48.07 -9.73 -42.15
C ASN A 500 -46.91 -9.62 -41.17
N ILE A 501 -45.67 -9.46 -41.66
CA ILE A 501 -44.49 -9.23 -40.79
C ILE A 501 -44.61 -7.91 -40.02
N LEU A 502 -45.13 -6.85 -40.65
CA LEU A 502 -45.35 -5.56 -39.98
C LEU A 502 -46.43 -5.65 -38.90
N ASP A 503 -47.53 -6.35 -39.17
CA ASP A 503 -48.64 -6.51 -38.23
C ASP A 503 -48.24 -7.41 -37.05
N GLU A 504 -47.45 -8.47 -37.30
CA GLU A 504 -46.87 -9.34 -36.25
C GLU A 504 -45.81 -8.61 -35.40
N ALA A 505 -44.97 -7.78 -36.02
CA ALA A 505 -44.01 -6.91 -35.33
C ALA A 505 -44.71 -5.83 -34.48
N LYS A 506 -45.83 -5.26 -34.95
CA LYS A 506 -46.63 -4.28 -34.18
C LYS A 506 -47.41 -4.93 -33.03
N ALA A 507 -47.92 -6.15 -33.20
CA ALA A 507 -48.64 -6.87 -32.15
C ALA A 507 -47.73 -7.31 -30.99
N SER A 508 -46.45 -7.53 -31.27
CA SER A 508 -45.42 -7.92 -30.29
C SER A 508 -44.66 -6.73 -29.69
N ALA A 509 -44.86 -5.51 -30.19
CA ALA A 509 -44.17 -4.31 -29.72
C ALA A 509 -44.81 -3.72 -28.46
N PRO A 510 -44.01 -3.37 -27.44
CA PRO A 510 -44.51 -2.67 -26.25
C PRO A 510 -45.04 -1.28 -26.62
N SER A 511 -46.10 -0.82 -25.95
CA SER A 511 -46.65 0.52 -26.17
C SER A 511 -45.64 1.62 -25.79
N ASP A 512 -45.72 2.77 -26.47
CA ASP A 512 -44.86 3.91 -26.15
C ASP A 512 -44.98 4.35 -24.68
N ALA A 513 -46.20 4.27 -24.12
CA ALA A 513 -46.46 4.56 -22.71
C ALA A 513 -45.78 3.56 -21.76
N ALA A 514 -45.74 2.27 -22.11
CA ALA A 514 -45.07 1.25 -21.29
C ALA A 514 -43.54 1.42 -21.34
N PHE A 515 -42.97 1.76 -22.50
CA PHE A 515 -41.55 2.03 -22.64
C PHE A 515 -41.12 3.32 -21.92
N SER A 516 -41.91 4.40 -22.03
CA SER A 516 -41.63 5.65 -21.31
C SER A 516 -41.74 5.48 -19.79
N ALA A 517 -42.75 4.74 -19.31
CA ALA A 517 -42.89 4.43 -17.88
C ALA A 517 -41.72 3.59 -17.35
N LEU A 518 -41.18 2.67 -18.16
CA LEU A 518 -40.01 1.87 -17.81
C LEU A 518 -38.73 2.72 -17.73
N ILE A 519 -38.53 3.64 -18.68
CA ILE A 519 -37.41 4.59 -18.66
C ILE A 519 -37.51 5.50 -17.43
N GLU A 520 -38.69 6.06 -17.16
CA GLU A 520 -38.91 6.95 -16.02
C GLU A 520 -38.65 6.21 -14.69
N LYS A 521 -39.12 4.96 -14.55
CA LYS A 521 -38.83 4.13 -13.36
C LYS A 521 -37.34 3.83 -13.22
N ARG A 522 -36.66 3.48 -14.33
CA ARG A 522 -35.22 3.21 -14.35
C ARG A 522 -34.41 4.46 -14.01
N ASP A 523 -34.79 5.63 -14.50
CA ASP A 523 -34.09 6.88 -14.21
C ASP A 523 -34.30 7.35 -12.77
N ARG A 524 -35.49 7.13 -12.19
CA ARG A 524 -35.74 7.34 -10.75
C ARG A 524 -34.85 6.45 -9.88
N LEU A 525 -34.75 5.16 -10.18
CA LEU A 525 -33.84 4.23 -9.48
C LEU A 525 -32.37 4.55 -9.74
N GLY A 526 -32.00 4.90 -10.97
CA GLY A 526 -30.62 5.25 -11.34
C GLY A 526 -30.14 6.52 -10.64
N GLY A 527 -31.06 7.44 -10.33
CA GLY A 527 -30.80 8.62 -9.52
C GLY A 527 -30.50 8.34 -8.04
N LEU A 528 -30.78 7.13 -7.53
CA LEU A 528 -30.46 6.73 -6.16
C LEU A 528 -29.00 6.31 -5.99
N SER A 529 -28.37 5.72 -7.01
CA SER A 529 -26.96 5.29 -6.97
C SER A 529 -25.97 6.40 -6.58
N PRO A 530 -25.98 7.60 -7.20
CA PRO A 530 -25.07 8.67 -6.78
C PRO A 530 -25.36 9.20 -5.37
N LEU A 531 -26.62 9.18 -4.92
CA LEU A 531 -27.00 9.59 -3.56
C LEU A 531 -26.54 8.56 -2.50
N LEU A 532 -26.61 7.27 -2.83
CA LEU A 532 -26.09 6.19 -1.99
C LEU A 532 -24.57 6.29 -1.85
N VAL A 533 -23.86 6.56 -2.95
CA VAL A 533 -22.41 6.76 -2.92
C VAL A 533 -22.03 7.99 -2.09
N ASP A 534 -22.74 9.11 -2.25
CA ASP A 534 -22.50 10.31 -1.45
C ASP A 534 -22.75 10.05 0.04
N TRP A 535 -23.90 9.46 0.41
CA TRP A 535 -24.18 9.11 1.79
C TRP A 535 -23.11 8.19 2.40
N LYS A 536 -22.71 7.12 1.71
CA LYS A 536 -21.63 6.23 2.17
C LYS A 536 -20.30 6.95 2.33
N HIS A 537 -19.99 7.87 1.43
CA HIS A 537 -18.79 8.70 1.55
C HIS A 537 -18.87 9.61 2.79
N GLN A 538 -20.00 10.27 3.05
CA GLN A 538 -20.19 11.07 4.25
C GLN A 538 -20.12 10.22 5.53
N GLU A 539 -20.72 9.02 5.53
CA GLU A 539 -20.66 8.09 6.65
C GLU A 539 -19.21 7.62 6.93
N ALA A 540 -18.44 7.32 5.88
CA ALA A 540 -17.03 6.99 6.01
C ALA A 540 -16.20 8.16 6.58
N GLN A 541 -16.52 9.40 6.21
CA GLN A 541 -15.91 10.59 6.80
C GLN A 541 -16.23 10.71 8.30
N VAL A 542 -17.47 10.45 8.70
CA VAL A 542 -17.86 10.43 10.13
C VAL A 542 -17.04 9.40 10.91
N GLN A 543 -16.90 8.18 10.39
CA GLN A 543 -16.10 7.14 11.05
C GLN A 543 -14.62 7.54 11.14
N THR A 544 -14.05 8.07 10.05
CA THR A 544 -12.66 8.52 10.03
C THR A 544 -12.40 9.63 11.04
N SER A 545 -13.27 10.63 11.12
CA SER A 545 -13.17 11.71 12.11
C SER A 545 -13.34 11.19 13.54
N ARG A 546 -14.23 10.22 13.77
CA ARG A 546 -14.43 9.59 15.08
C ARG A 546 -13.18 8.84 15.51
N ASP A 547 -12.59 8.03 14.63
CA ASP A 547 -11.37 7.26 14.92
C ASP A 547 -10.18 8.17 15.24
N LEU A 548 -10.03 9.26 14.48
CA LEU A 548 -9.00 10.26 14.75
C LEU A 548 -9.19 10.92 16.12
N LEU A 549 -10.44 11.26 16.48
CA LEU A 549 -10.75 11.86 17.78
C LEU A 549 -10.43 10.91 18.94
N VAL A 550 -10.71 9.61 18.78
CA VAL A 550 -10.34 8.59 19.78
C VAL A 550 -8.81 8.53 19.96
N ARG A 551 -8.04 8.55 18.86
CA ARG A 551 -6.57 8.56 18.92
C ARG A 551 -6.03 9.81 19.60
N LEU A 552 -6.55 10.99 19.25
CA LEU A 552 -6.11 12.25 19.88
C LEU A 552 -6.37 12.26 21.39
N ARG A 553 -7.54 11.75 21.82
CA ARG A 553 -7.86 11.62 23.25
C ARG A 553 -6.92 10.65 23.97
N SER A 554 -6.58 9.52 23.35
CA SER A 554 -5.57 8.60 23.90
C SER A 554 -4.21 9.29 24.08
N ASN A 555 -3.75 10.00 23.05
CA ASN A 555 -2.47 10.72 23.11
C ASN A 555 -2.46 11.81 24.20
N LEU A 556 -3.60 12.48 24.42
CA LEU A 556 -3.76 13.46 25.49
C LEU A 556 -3.66 12.81 26.87
N ASP A 557 -4.28 11.66 27.06
CA ASP A 557 -4.21 10.92 28.32
C ASP A 557 -2.77 10.44 28.60
N ASP A 558 -2.07 9.96 27.58
CA ASP A 558 -0.65 9.58 27.67
C ASP A 558 0.24 10.79 28.04
N ALA A 559 0.05 11.93 27.38
CA ALA A 559 0.81 13.15 27.67
C ALA A 559 0.52 13.67 29.10
N LYS A 560 -0.73 13.57 29.58
CA LYS A 560 -1.10 13.92 30.96
C LYS A 560 -0.45 12.97 31.97
N ALA A 561 -0.36 11.68 31.66
CA ALA A 561 0.31 10.70 32.51
C ALA A 561 1.83 10.96 32.59
N GLU A 562 2.47 11.21 31.44
CA GLU A 562 3.91 11.57 31.38
C GLU A 562 4.20 12.83 32.19
N ARG A 563 3.41 13.89 31.99
CA ARG A 563 3.54 15.13 32.76
C ARG A 563 3.43 14.87 34.27
N LYS A 564 2.50 14.02 34.69
CA LYS A 564 2.33 13.67 36.12
C LYS A 564 3.58 12.99 36.68
N ASP A 565 4.19 12.06 35.93
CA ASP A 565 5.45 11.42 36.34
C ASP A 565 6.60 12.42 36.45
N LEU A 566 6.75 13.30 35.44
CA LEU A 566 7.77 14.35 35.44
C LEU A 566 7.62 15.30 36.64
N VAL A 567 6.40 15.72 36.97
CA VAL A 567 6.12 16.57 38.14
C VAL A 567 6.46 15.86 39.45
N VAL A 568 6.15 14.57 39.58
CA VAL A 568 6.52 13.77 40.77
C VAL A 568 8.05 13.71 40.91
N ARG A 569 8.77 13.36 39.84
CA ARG A 569 10.24 13.32 39.84
C ARG A 569 10.86 14.68 40.13
N HIS A 570 10.32 15.74 39.53
CA HIS A 570 10.76 17.12 39.79
C HIS A 570 10.61 17.47 41.27
N SER A 571 9.47 17.15 41.89
CA SER A 571 9.25 17.39 43.32
C SER A 571 10.26 16.67 44.22
N GLN A 572 10.61 15.42 43.88
CA GLN A 572 11.61 14.64 44.61
C GLN A 572 12.99 15.28 44.52
N VAL A 573 13.44 15.62 43.30
CA VAL A 573 14.74 16.27 43.08
C VAL A 573 14.80 17.63 43.75
N SER A 574 13.77 18.47 43.55
CA SER A 574 13.70 19.82 44.10
C SER A 574 13.71 19.82 45.64
N SER A 575 13.07 18.83 46.29
CA SER A 575 13.13 18.67 47.76
C SER A 575 14.51 18.25 48.28
N SER A 576 15.31 17.55 47.48
CA SER A 576 16.66 17.08 47.86
C SER A 576 17.73 18.17 47.75
N LEU A 577 17.54 19.14 46.85
CA LEU A 577 18.52 20.20 46.58
C LEU A 577 18.83 21.10 47.78
N PRO A 578 17.85 21.58 48.58
CA PRO A 578 18.14 22.32 49.81
C PRO A 578 18.96 21.52 50.82
N ILE A 579 18.70 20.22 50.94
CA ILE A 579 19.42 19.32 51.85
C ILE A 579 20.88 19.20 51.41
N LEU A 580 21.11 18.93 50.12
CA LEU A 580 22.45 18.87 49.53
C LEU A 580 23.20 20.21 49.68
N ARG A 581 22.53 21.35 49.44
CA ARG A 581 23.13 22.69 49.65
C ARG A 581 23.51 22.92 51.11
N ALA A 582 22.67 22.52 52.06
CA ALA A 582 22.95 22.65 53.49
C ALA A 582 24.13 21.76 53.92
N GLN A 583 24.17 20.51 53.47
CA GLN A 583 25.28 19.57 53.72
C GLN A 583 26.59 20.08 53.12
N LEU A 584 26.55 20.62 51.90
CA LEU A 584 27.72 21.22 51.26
C LEU A 584 28.21 22.46 52.04
N GLN A 585 27.29 23.31 52.50
CA GLN A 585 27.64 24.48 53.30
C GLN A 585 28.23 24.09 54.68
N GLU A 586 27.68 23.06 55.31
CA GLU A 586 28.23 22.45 56.54
C GLU A 586 29.65 21.91 56.30
N ALA A 587 29.84 21.09 55.25
CA ALA A 587 31.14 20.54 54.89
C ALA A 587 32.17 21.64 54.55
N ARG A 588 31.76 22.69 53.84
CA ARG A 588 32.62 23.85 53.55
C ARG A 588 33.04 24.59 54.83
N ARG A 589 32.11 24.86 55.75
CA ARG A 589 32.44 25.48 57.05
C ARG A 589 33.39 24.60 57.88
N ALA A 590 33.14 23.30 57.93
CA ALA A 590 34.01 22.35 58.62
C ALA A 590 35.41 22.28 57.99
N GLY A 591 35.49 22.31 56.66
CA GLY A 591 36.74 22.40 55.91
C GLY A 591 37.51 23.69 56.20
N GLU A 592 36.84 24.83 56.19
CA GLU A 592 37.45 26.15 56.47
C GLU A 592 37.98 26.25 57.91
N LEU A 593 37.26 25.66 58.88
CA LEU A 593 37.73 25.49 60.26
C LEU A 593 38.96 24.57 60.35
N ALA A 594 38.98 23.46 59.60
CA ALA A 594 40.11 22.55 59.57
C ALA A 594 41.34 23.18 58.88
N GLU A 595 41.15 23.98 57.83
CA GLU A 595 42.21 24.73 57.15
C GLU A 595 42.81 25.81 58.04
N THR A 596 41.97 26.62 58.70
CA THR A 596 42.44 27.65 59.64
C THR A 596 43.16 27.03 60.84
N ALA A 597 42.67 25.91 61.37
CA ALA A 597 43.37 25.14 62.41
C ALA A 597 44.69 24.52 61.93
N SER A 598 44.87 24.32 60.63
CA SER A 598 46.10 23.74 60.03
C SER A 598 47.00 24.78 59.35
N GLY A 599 46.67 26.08 59.46
CA GLY A 599 47.35 27.16 58.76
C GLY A 599 48.73 27.52 59.33
N GLU A 600 49.51 28.24 58.54
CA GLU A 600 50.92 28.57 58.82
C GLU A 600 51.11 29.32 60.15
N ALA A 601 50.21 30.24 60.51
CA ALA A 601 50.22 30.94 61.78
C ALA A 601 49.95 30.01 62.99
N ALA A 602 49.05 29.04 62.84
CA ALA A 602 48.75 28.05 63.88
C ALA A 602 49.89 27.03 64.04
N MET A 603 50.54 26.64 62.93
CA MET A 603 51.76 25.83 62.95
C MET A 603 52.93 26.55 63.62
N GLN A 604 53.14 27.84 63.32
CA GLN A 604 54.19 28.65 63.95
C GLN A 604 53.96 28.80 65.47
N LEU A 605 52.72 29.01 65.90
CA LEU A 605 52.35 29.05 67.33
C LEU A 605 52.48 27.68 68.03
N ARG A 606 52.32 26.56 67.32
CA ARG A 606 52.62 25.22 67.85
C ARG A 606 54.11 24.95 67.97
N ALA A 607 54.90 25.44 67.01
CA ALA A 607 56.34 25.25 66.97
C ALA A 607 57.09 26.00 68.09
N THR A 608 56.45 26.99 68.73
CA THR A 608 57.00 27.75 69.86
C THR A 608 56.60 27.19 71.23
N LEU A 609 55.91 26.04 71.31
CA LEU A 609 55.54 25.39 72.57
C LEU A 609 56.71 24.55 73.11
N GLU A 610 57.07 24.78 74.38
CA GLU A 610 58.08 24.03 75.12
C GLU A 610 57.43 23.11 76.16
N ASP A 611 57.99 21.91 76.34
CA ASP A 611 57.39 20.87 77.18
C ASP A 611 57.42 21.27 78.67
N GLY A 612 56.25 21.26 79.32
CA GLY A 612 56.08 21.67 80.72
C GLY A 612 55.84 23.17 80.96
N GLN A 613 55.87 24.03 79.93
CA GLN A 613 55.48 25.44 80.02
C GLN A 613 54.01 25.65 79.63
N ALA A 614 53.34 26.60 80.30
CA ALA A 614 51.94 26.91 80.02
C ALA A 614 51.79 27.55 78.63
N CYS A 615 50.96 26.97 77.77
CA CYS A 615 50.70 27.52 76.44
C CYS A 615 50.16 28.96 76.51
N PRO A 616 50.69 29.90 75.70
CA PRO A 616 50.25 31.31 75.71
C PRO A 616 48.82 31.52 75.20
N VAL A 617 48.18 30.50 74.63
CA VAL A 617 46.79 30.54 74.13
C VAL A 617 45.81 29.92 75.13
N CYS A 618 46.12 28.75 75.69
CA CYS A 618 45.17 27.98 76.53
C CYS A 618 45.65 27.69 77.97
N GLY A 619 46.91 27.95 78.30
CA GLY A 619 47.46 27.80 79.66
C GLY A 619 47.78 26.37 80.11
N ALA A 620 47.54 25.35 79.28
CA ALA A 620 47.88 23.95 79.61
C ALA A 620 49.40 23.69 79.50
N THR A 621 49.92 22.77 80.31
CA THR A 621 51.37 22.43 80.39
C THR A 621 51.74 21.14 79.64
N GLU A 622 50.77 20.40 79.11
CA GLU A 622 50.97 19.13 78.38
C GLU A 622 50.27 19.19 77.00
N HIS A 623 51.00 18.85 75.92
CA HIS A 623 50.44 18.80 74.56
C HIS A 623 50.98 17.61 73.75
N ALA A 624 50.10 16.81 73.15
CA ALA A 624 50.47 15.74 72.22
C ALA A 624 50.56 16.25 70.77
N LEU A 625 51.57 17.10 70.49
CA LEU A 625 51.69 17.87 69.24
C LEU A 625 51.70 17.01 67.96
N SER A 626 52.36 15.85 67.98
CA SER A 626 52.43 14.94 66.81
C SER A 626 51.10 14.25 66.48
N ALA A 627 50.27 13.98 67.49
CA ALA A 627 48.94 13.41 67.30
C ALA A 627 47.97 14.43 66.70
N ILE A 628 48.10 15.71 67.08
CA ILE A 628 47.25 16.82 66.63
C ILE A 628 47.46 17.12 65.15
N ASP A 629 48.72 17.21 64.68
CA ASP A 629 49.00 17.48 63.26
C ASP A 629 48.56 16.34 62.34
N SER A 630 48.68 15.09 62.80
CA SER A 630 48.24 13.90 62.07
C SER A 630 46.71 13.84 61.93
N LEU A 631 45.99 14.16 63.02
CA LEU A 631 44.52 14.22 63.05
C LEU A 631 43.96 15.34 62.17
N LEU A 632 44.56 16.54 62.22
CA LEU A 632 44.14 17.68 61.41
C LEU A 632 44.37 17.46 59.92
N GLY A 633 45.50 16.85 59.53
CA GLY A 633 45.78 16.52 58.14
C GLY A 633 44.83 15.47 57.54
N LEU A 634 44.39 14.49 58.34
CA LEU A 634 43.37 13.51 57.95
C LEU A 634 41.99 14.16 57.81
N GLN A 635 41.56 14.93 58.82
CA GLN A 635 40.28 15.65 58.77
C GLN A 635 40.20 16.59 57.57
N LEU A 636 41.28 17.30 57.24
CA LEU A 636 41.30 18.21 56.09
C LEU A 636 41.09 17.48 54.76
N ARG A 637 41.70 16.30 54.58
CA ARG A 637 41.52 15.48 53.37
C ARG A 637 40.09 14.93 53.28
N GLU A 638 39.56 14.39 54.37
CA GLU A 638 38.18 13.90 54.43
C GLU A 638 37.17 15.00 54.11
N GLN A 639 37.35 16.21 54.63
CA GLN A 639 36.45 17.33 54.31
C GLN A 639 36.57 17.76 52.84
N ARG A 640 37.77 17.77 52.25
CA ARG A 640 37.95 18.10 50.82
C ARG A 640 37.28 17.08 49.89
N GLU A 641 37.43 15.79 50.18
CA GLU A 641 36.74 14.73 49.44
C GLU A 641 35.23 14.84 49.58
N ARG A 642 34.72 15.04 50.82
CA ARG A 642 33.29 15.23 51.09
C ARG A 642 32.72 16.46 50.37
N ILE A 643 33.45 17.58 50.32
CA ILE A 643 33.03 18.78 49.56
C ILE A 643 32.95 18.46 48.07
N ALA A 644 33.95 17.80 47.49
CA ALA A 644 33.96 17.47 46.07
C ALA A 644 32.81 16.52 45.67
N GLU A 645 32.52 15.51 46.49
CA GLU A 645 31.39 14.59 46.29
C GLU A 645 30.03 15.30 46.36
N LEU A 646 29.87 16.20 47.34
CA LEU A 646 28.63 16.97 47.52
C LEU A 646 28.44 18.00 46.40
N ASP A 647 29.51 18.67 45.94
CA ASP A 647 29.46 19.60 44.79
C ASP A 647 29.09 18.85 43.50
N ALA A 648 29.68 17.68 43.24
CA ALA A 648 29.34 16.86 42.08
C ALA A 648 27.87 16.37 42.13
N SER A 649 27.42 15.92 43.30
CA SER A 649 26.04 15.49 43.52
C SER A 649 25.04 16.64 43.35
N LEU A 650 25.38 17.83 43.86
CA LEU A 650 24.57 19.03 43.70
C LEU A 650 24.47 19.44 42.23
N SER A 651 25.59 19.49 41.52
CA SER A 651 25.65 19.81 40.08
C SER A 651 24.79 18.84 39.25
N SER A 652 24.94 17.54 39.49
CA SER A 652 24.14 16.50 38.81
C SER A 652 22.64 16.67 39.08
N LYS A 653 22.24 16.88 40.34
CA LYS A 653 20.82 17.08 40.69
C LYS A 653 20.25 18.39 40.16
N THR A 654 21.05 19.46 40.08
CA THR A 654 20.60 20.72 39.45
C THR A 654 20.41 20.57 37.93
N ALA A 655 21.26 19.80 37.26
CA ALA A 655 21.07 19.48 35.84
C ALA A 655 19.82 18.61 35.63
N GLU A 656 19.57 17.64 36.51
CA GLU A 656 18.36 16.82 36.50
C GLU A 656 17.10 17.67 36.70
N GLU A 657 17.10 18.61 37.65
CA GLU A 657 15.97 19.54 37.88
C GLU A 657 15.68 20.41 36.64
N ALA A 658 16.73 20.95 36.00
CA ALA A 658 16.59 21.74 34.78
C ALA A 658 16.01 20.91 33.62
N ALA A 659 16.48 19.68 33.44
CA ALA A 659 15.96 18.77 32.41
C ALA A 659 14.49 18.39 32.66
N LEU A 660 14.13 18.10 33.91
CA LEU A 660 12.74 17.82 34.31
C LEU A 660 11.84 19.05 34.09
N THR A 661 12.32 20.24 34.41
CA THR A 661 11.58 21.50 34.16
C THR A 661 11.31 21.70 32.68
N ALA A 662 12.32 21.50 31.83
CA ALA A 662 12.16 21.57 30.37
C ALA A 662 11.18 20.51 29.84
N GLY A 663 11.25 19.28 30.37
CA GLY A 663 10.31 18.20 30.03
C GLY A 663 8.86 18.52 30.40
N ILE A 664 8.63 19.11 31.58
CA ILE A 664 7.30 19.56 32.01
C ILE A 664 6.77 20.64 31.07
N GLN A 665 7.60 21.63 30.71
CA GLN A 665 7.20 22.70 29.77
C GLN A 665 6.86 22.15 28.37
N ALA A 666 7.64 21.18 27.88
CA ALA A 666 7.39 20.55 26.57
C ALA A 666 6.08 19.74 26.58
N THR A 667 5.83 18.95 27.63
CA THR A 667 4.59 18.18 27.78
C THR A 667 3.38 19.09 27.98
N ASP A 668 3.50 20.20 28.72
CA ASP A 668 2.45 21.23 28.82
C ASP A 668 2.08 21.81 27.45
N GLN A 669 3.07 22.16 26.62
CA GLN A 669 2.81 22.63 25.25
C GLN A 669 2.15 21.56 24.38
N SER A 670 2.55 20.29 24.54
CA SER A 670 1.94 19.17 23.81
C SER A 670 0.48 18.96 24.21
N ILE A 671 0.15 19.04 25.50
CA ILE A 671 -1.22 18.95 26.02
C ILE A 671 -2.08 20.07 25.43
N LEU A 672 -1.60 21.32 25.45
CA LEU A 672 -2.34 22.45 24.88
C LEU A 672 -2.63 22.29 23.38
N ARG A 673 -1.67 21.76 22.61
CA ARG A 673 -1.87 21.46 21.17
C ARG A 673 -2.90 20.35 20.98
N LEU A 674 -2.79 19.26 21.75
CA LEU A 674 -3.72 18.13 21.67
C LEU A 674 -5.15 18.53 22.06
N ASP A 675 -5.32 19.36 23.09
CA ASP A 675 -6.63 19.90 23.47
C ASP A 675 -7.24 20.73 22.32
N HIS A 676 -6.45 21.61 21.69
CA HIS A 676 -6.90 22.38 20.52
C HIS A 676 -7.27 21.48 19.32
N ASP A 677 -6.45 20.47 19.02
CA ASP A 677 -6.71 19.53 17.94
C ASP A 677 -7.99 18.72 18.23
N ILE A 678 -8.22 18.32 19.48
CA ILE A 678 -9.45 17.63 19.90
C ILE A 678 -10.68 18.52 19.72
N GLU A 679 -10.61 19.80 20.10
CA GLU A 679 -11.70 20.75 19.89
C GLU A 679 -12.03 20.91 18.40
N SER A 680 -11.01 21.13 17.58
CA SER A 680 -11.13 21.25 16.12
C SER A 680 -11.73 19.98 15.49
N GLN A 681 -11.22 18.80 15.87
CA GLN A 681 -11.73 17.54 15.35
C GLN A 681 -13.13 17.19 15.87
N THR A 682 -13.50 17.64 17.08
CA THR A 682 -14.87 17.49 17.59
C THR A 682 -15.85 18.31 16.73
N ALA A 683 -15.47 19.54 16.35
CA ALA A 683 -16.26 20.36 15.43
C ALA A 683 -16.35 19.72 14.03
N ALA A 684 -15.25 19.17 13.52
CA ALA A 684 -15.23 18.47 12.24
C ALA A 684 -16.14 17.22 12.24
N LEU A 685 -16.12 16.44 13.33
CA LEU A 685 -17.01 15.28 13.49
C LEU A 685 -18.48 15.68 13.53
N ALA A 686 -18.82 16.79 14.19
CA ALA A 686 -20.18 17.32 14.21
C ALA A 686 -20.64 17.75 12.80
N ALA A 687 -19.78 18.44 12.05
CA ALA A 687 -20.06 18.84 10.68
C ALA A 687 -20.24 17.62 9.74
N ALA A 688 -19.33 16.64 9.82
CA ALA A 688 -19.43 15.40 9.05
C ALA A 688 -20.72 14.63 9.40
N SER A 689 -21.10 14.59 10.68
CA SER A 689 -22.34 13.93 11.13
C SER A 689 -23.59 14.62 10.57
N ASN A 690 -23.62 15.95 10.56
CA ASN A 690 -24.72 16.72 9.96
C ASN A 690 -24.80 16.50 8.44
N ASN A 691 -23.67 16.44 7.75
CA ASN A 691 -23.63 16.15 6.31
C ASN A 691 -24.14 14.75 6.01
N ALA A 692 -23.70 13.74 6.78
CA ALA A 692 -24.18 12.36 6.63
C ALA A 692 -25.69 12.24 6.89
N GLN A 693 -26.21 12.91 7.92
CA GLN A 693 -27.65 12.96 8.19
C GLN A 693 -28.43 13.63 7.06
N SER A 694 -27.91 14.72 6.51
CA SER A 694 -28.53 15.44 5.39
C SER A 694 -28.53 14.59 4.11
N ALA A 695 -27.41 13.94 3.79
CA ALA A 695 -27.30 13.03 2.64
C ALA A 695 -28.25 11.83 2.79
N PHE A 696 -28.35 11.27 4.01
CA PHE A 696 -29.29 10.18 4.29
C PHE A 696 -30.76 10.64 4.17
N ALA A 697 -31.08 11.86 4.62
CA ALA A 697 -32.43 12.41 4.49
C ALA A 697 -32.83 12.57 3.02
N VAL A 698 -31.93 13.09 2.17
CA VAL A 698 -32.17 13.21 0.72
C VAL A 698 -32.33 11.84 0.06
N LEU A 699 -31.49 10.87 0.43
CA LEU A 699 -31.60 9.50 -0.05
C LEU A 699 -32.95 8.88 0.35
N SER A 700 -33.35 9.03 1.61
CA SER A 700 -34.61 8.51 2.17
C SER A 700 -35.85 9.12 1.52
N GLU A 701 -35.85 10.44 1.31
CA GLU A 701 -36.92 11.11 0.58
C GLU A 701 -37.06 10.55 -0.83
N LYS A 702 -35.97 10.36 -1.57
CA LYS A 702 -36.03 9.80 -2.92
C LYS A 702 -36.39 8.32 -2.94
N CYS A 703 -35.94 7.52 -1.97
CA CYS A 703 -36.29 6.10 -1.87
C CYS A 703 -37.78 5.90 -1.59
N SER A 704 -38.41 6.79 -0.82
CA SER A 704 -39.86 6.76 -0.56
C SER A 704 -40.70 6.87 -1.84
N SER A 705 -40.20 7.54 -2.87
CA SER A 705 -40.88 7.67 -4.17
C SER A 705 -40.84 6.39 -5.03
N VAL A 706 -40.08 5.38 -4.61
CA VAL A 706 -39.84 4.13 -5.33
C VAL A 706 -40.04 2.88 -4.45
N ASP A 707 -40.67 3.04 -3.27
CA ASP A 707 -40.95 1.96 -2.30
C ASP A 707 -39.72 1.14 -1.87
N LEU A 708 -38.54 1.77 -1.79
CA LEU A 708 -37.34 1.15 -1.25
C LEU A 708 -37.00 1.71 0.13
N ASP A 709 -36.48 0.85 1.02
CA ASP A 709 -35.99 1.26 2.34
C ASP A 709 -34.45 1.37 2.32
N PRO A 710 -33.88 2.58 2.42
CA PRO A 710 -32.43 2.78 2.44
C PRO A 710 -31.77 2.29 3.74
N ALA A 711 -32.54 2.00 4.80
CA ALA A 711 -32.02 1.44 6.06
C ALA A 711 -31.99 -0.11 6.05
N GLY A 712 -32.50 -0.76 5.00
CA GLY A 712 -32.52 -2.20 4.88
C GLY A 712 -31.12 -2.82 4.75
N PRO A 713 -30.87 -4.01 5.30
CA PRO A 713 -29.53 -4.63 5.36
C PRO A 713 -28.89 -4.99 4.00
N ASP A 714 -29.59 -4.86 2.88
CA ASP A 714 -29.10 -5.16 1.53
C ASP A 714 -29.57 -4.15 0.48
N PHE A 715 -29.76 -2.88 0.88
CA PHE A 715 -30.30 -1.84 -0.01
C PHE A 715 -29.52 -1.69 -1.33
N GLU A 716 -28.17 -1.69 -1.27
CA GLU A 716 -27.34 -1.57 -2.47
C GLU A 716 -27.50 -2.75 -3.43
N ALA A 717 -27.51 -3.98 -2.89
CA ALA A 717 -27.69 -5.18 -3.69
C ALA A 717 -29.09 -5.23 -4.33
N THR A 718 -30.10 -4.79 -3.58
CA THR A 718 -31.49 -4.68 -4.05
C THR A 718 -31.60 -3.66 -5.18
N LEU A 719 -31.02 -2.47 -5.00
CA LEU A 719 -31.00 -1.40 -6.01
C LEU A 719 -30.29 -1.84 -7.30
N GLN A 720 -29.12 -2.50 -7.18
CA GLN A 720 -28.39 -3.02 -8.32
C GLN A 720 -29.15 -4.12 -9.06
N SER A 721 -29.81 -5.02 -8.33
CA SER A 721 -30.65 -6.07 -8.92
C SER A 721 -31.85 -5.50 -9.67
N GLU A 722 -32.55 -4.52 -9.11
CA GLU A 722 -33.69 -3.88 -9.78
C GLU A 722 -33.26 -3.08 -11.03
N LEU A 723 -32.14 -2.35 -10.95
CA LEU A 723 -31.58 -1.66 -12.11
C LEU A 723 -31.18 -2.64 -13.22
N ALA A 724 -30.53 -3.75 -12.88
CA ALA A 724 -30.16 -4.79 -13.85
C ALA A 724 -31.39 -5.44 -14.51
N ALA A 725 -32.46 -5.67 -13.74
CA ALA A 725 -33.72 -6.18 -14.25
C ALA A 725 -34.38 -5.19 -15.23
N LEU A 726 -34.40 -3.91 -14.90
CA LEU A 726 -34.96 -2.86 -15.77
C LEU A 726 -34.11 -2.62 -17.02
N ASP A 727 -32.79 -2.65 -16.92
CA ASP A 727 -31.90 -2.52 -18.09
C ASP A 727 -32.06 -3.73 -19.04
N LYS A 728 -32.26 -4.94 -18.51
CA LYS A 728 -32.60 -6.14 -19.32
C LYS A 728 -33.95 -5.99 -20.01
N GLN A 729 -34.98 -5.51 -19.31
CA GLN A 729 -36.29 -5.24 -19.92
C GLN A 729 -36.20 -4.13 -20.98
N ARG A 730 -35.45 -3.05 -20.73
CA ARG A 730 -35.20 -1.98 -21.70
C ARG A 730 -34.53 -2.51 -22.96
N ALA A 731 -33.50 -3.35 -22.83
CA ALA A 731 -32.81 -3.95 -23.98
C ALA A 731 -33.79 -4.77 -24.85
N SER A 732 -34.59 -5.64 -24.22
CA SER A 732 -35.62 -6.42 -24.91
C SER A 732 -36.67 -5.54 -25.60
N MET A 733 -37.17 -4.50 -24.94
CA MET A 733 -38.12 -3.56 -25.57
C MET A 733 -37.50 -2.74 -26.70
N THR A 734 -36.21 -2.41 -26.62
CA THR A 734 -35.48 -1.68 -27.66
C THR A 734 -35.28 -2.56 -28.90
N GLU A 735 -34.93 -3.84 -28.72
CA GLU A 735 -34.84 -4.82 -29.80
C GLU A 735 -36.19 -4.98 -30.53
N ALA A 736 -37.29 -5.14 -29.78
CA ALA A 736 -38.64 -5.23 -30.35
C ALA A 736 -39.02 -3.97 -31.16
N ARG A 737 -38.73 -2.77 -30.63
CA ARG A 737 -38.99 -1.49 -31.35
C ARG A 737 -38.13 -1.34 -32.61
N THR A 738 -36.89 -1.82 -32.55
CA THR A 738 -35.97 -1.81 -33.70
C THR A 738 -36.48 -2.75 -34.80
N ALA A 739 -36.99 -3.92 -34.42
CA ALA A 739 -37.63 -4.86 -35.33
C ALA A 739 -38.87 -4.26 -36.02
N VAL A 740 -39.72 -3.51 -35.29
CA VAL A 740 -40.85 -2.77 -35.90
C VAL A 740 -40.36 -1.74 -36.91
N THR A 741 -39.30 -0.99 -36.57
CA THR A 741 -38.75 0.04 -37.46
C THR A 741 -38.22 -0.59 -38.76
N ILE A 742 -37.49 -1.70 -38.65
CA ILE A 742 -36.97 -2.45 -39.81
C ILE A 742 -38.12 -3.00 -40.67
N ALA A 743 -39.15 -3.59 -40.06
CA ALA A 743 -40.32 -4.09 -40.76
C ALA A 743 -41.10 -2.96 -41.46
N GLN A 744 -41.19 -1.78 -40.84
CA GLN A 744 -41.88 -0.62 -41.40
C GLN A 744 -41.15 -0.07 -42.63
N VAL A 745 -39.81 -0.04 -42.61
CA VAL A 745 -38.98 0.35 -43.77
C VAL A 745 -39.16 -0.65 -44.92
N ALA A 746 -39.14 -1.96 -44.63
CA ALA A 746 -39.36 -3.01 -45.62
C ALA A 746 -40.74 -2.91 -46.29
N TYR A 747 -41.80 -2.70 -45.50
CA TYR A 747 -43.17 -2.51 -46.01
C TYR A 747 -43.30 -1.26 -46.89
N SER A 748 -42.69 -0.15 -46.47
CA SER A 748 -42.70 1.12 -47.23
C SER A 748 -42.02 0.98 -48.59
N ALA A 749 -40.91 0.24 -48.66
CA ALA A 749 -40.21 -0.06 -49.91
C ALA A 749 -41.08 -0.87 -50.89
N THR A 750 -41.82 -1.87 -50.42
CA THR A 750 -42.75 -2.65 -51.26
C THR A 750 -43.93 -1.84 -51.80
N ILE A 751 -44.45 -0.87 -51.04
CA ILE A 751 -45.51 0.04 -51.51
C ILE A 751 -45.00 0.99 -52.59
N TRP A 752 -43.79 1.53 -52.42
CA TRP A 752 -43.20 2.46 -53.38
C TRP A 752 -42.97 1.82 -54.77
N VAL A 753 -42.51 0.57 -54.80
CA VAL A 753 -42.36 -0.22 -56.04
C VAL A 753 -43.72 -0.47 -56.73
N ARG A 754 -44.80 -0.65 -55.96
CA ARG A 754 -46.16 -0.81 -56.49
C ARG A 754 -46.73 0.50 -57.06
N GLY A 755 -46.35 1.65 -56.49
CA GLY A 755 -46.78 2.97 -56.94
C GLY A 755 -46.18 3.42 -58.28
N GLN A 756 -44.90 3.14 -58.54
CA GLN A 756 -44.25 3.53 -59.81
C GLN A 756 -44.73 2.73 -61.04
N ARG A 757 -45.26 1.51 -60.86
CA ARG A 757 -45.73 0.65 -61.97
C ARG A 757 -47.18 0.88 -62.39
N LEU A 758 -47.97 1.62 -61.62
CA LEU A 758 -49.35 1.99 -61.98
C LEU A 758 -49.43 3.31 -62.77
N SER A 759 -48.31 4.03 -62.88
CA SER A 759 -48.22 5.34 -63.54
C SER A 759 -47.50 5.34 -64.90
N GLY A 760 -47.02 4.19 -65.36
CA GLY A 760 -46.44 3.98 -66.69
C GLY A 760 -47.12 2.81 -67.37
#